data_AF-L0W9Z5-F1
#
_entry.id   AF-L0W9Z5-F1
#
_cell.length_a   1.000
_cell.length_b   1.000
_cell.length_c   1.000
_cell.angle_alpha   90.00
_cell.angle_beta   90.00
_cell.angle_gamma   90.00
#
_symmetry.space_group_name_H-M   'P 1'
#
loop_
_entity.id
_entity.type
_entity.pdbx_description
1 polymer ?
#
loop_
_entity_poly.entity_id
_entity_poly.type
_entity_poly.pdbx_seq_one_letter_code
_entity_poly.pdbx_strand_id
1 'polypeptide(L)'
;MSIEVLTADAGGSENLQRWAALGLPVPPSWKLYRDSTLCQPPEVLAEQLGSLPGLFPGQRYWVLQQGPMNPDSRRESLLNLDSDEALAAAVQSIFARDNSPDELVIQAIPRQQAAGVLFTRHPLRQDLAHVVVEGVVDGQAERQRLIFDEHGRLVHRTDEQQGLDTLVGEQRLMALYHQLRQHFDRPQAGEWVFDGEQLWLLQTLPVGSLPMPREAWSRRAGGVIFPDVVSPLWYTLAGRWLKTAFWQPLVSQQHWRDLEKIEPYRRQHSHIYTNCAFFRALQADHPAAVQHLPPAWQPLGRDEGVASAPSRVKLAWCELVLGRLARAIRGWNIRHHGRDGLWQALMQLDRLGEQLALREGTLRYLLVPDLARNLNRPLPLDSLLSQTELDAVRAVAAGQGARLGDARLRPGADPVHAPLSEGPAQAEGLQGWQGERPISGGEPLPETLAKPVDLAGQARSLRYALGNRFRQVLRAMAAIVVEEGLLNHLDDIYFLYFDELWQLWMERQIPASAGAEKLAERKVRYLEDGHKGAPDWMMDQIGYGFGGGYRLSPVLRGRPLVPGRVTGPVRRLCSAWGLNRIRPGDIVVVDQVEPSWLPWLVQAGALVIAEADPLNSAASLACACGIPAIWGASDVMHSVRDDLLATLDAEQGVLDVDEAEMVDSEPVGD
;
A
#
# COMPACT_ATOMS: atom_id res chain seq x y z
N MET A 1 -12.61 46.87 -27.80
CA MET A 1 -11.49 46.10 -28.40
C MET A 1 -11.99 44.67 -28.53
N SER A 2 -11.97 44.08 -29.73
CA SER A 2 -12.53 42.74 -29.95
C SER A 2 -11.69 41.62 -29.33
N ILE A 3 -10.39 41.86 -29.15
CA ILE A 3 -9.41 40.89 -28.67
C ILE A 3 -8.54 41.57 -27.59
N GLU A 4 -8.49 41.01 -26.39
CA GLU A 4 -7.62 41.43 -25.28
C GLU A 4 -6.38 40.53 -25.20
N VAL A 5 -5.19 41.12 -25.01
CA VAL A 5 -3.94 40.36 -24.83
C VAL A 5 -3.79 39.97 -23.36
N LEU A 6 -3.67 38.67 -23.06
CA LEU A 6 -3.45 38.17 -21.71
C LEU A 6 -1.96 38.18 -21.39
N THR A 7 -1.49 39.24 -20.75
CA THR A 7 -0.09 39.38 -20.30
C THR A 7 0.07 38.93 -18.84
N ALA A 8 1.32 38.69 -18.41
CA ALA A 8 1.65 38.27 -17.06
C ALA A 8 1.14 39.28 -16.01
N ASP A 9 0.19 38.84 -15.19
CA ASP A 9 -0.44 39.65 -14.14
C ASP A 9 -0.86 38.75 -12.97
N ALA A 10 -0.26 38.97 -11.79
CA ALA A 10 -0.57 38.22 -10.58
C ALA A 10 -2.00 38.48 -10.06
N GLY A 11 -2.57 39.65 -10.38
CA GLY A 11 -3.95 40.03 -10.06
C GLY A 11 -4.94 39.84 -11.22
N GLY A 12 -4.49 39.28 -12.34
CA GLY A 12 -5.29 39.10 -13.55
C GLY A 12 -6.51 38.21 -13.29
N SER A 13 -7.58 38.38 -14.08
CA SER A 13 -8.81 37.59 -13.94
C SER A 13 -8.60 36.13 -14.40
N GLU A 14 -7.76 35.93 -15.41
CA GLU A 14 -7.47 34.61 -15.98
C GLU A 14 -6.32 33.86 -15.28
N ASN A 15 -6.45 32.53 -15.23
CA ASN A 15 -5.41 31.65 -14.70
C ASN A 15 -4.09 31.79 -15.47
N LEU A 16 -4.16 31.92 -16.80
CA LEU A 16 -2.99 32.03 -17.67
C LEU A 16 -2.12 33.26 -17.33
N GLN A 17 -2.73 34.39 -16.98
CA GLN A 17 -2.01 35.60 -16.57
C GLN A 17 -1.26 35.38 -15.26
N ARG A 18 -1.94 34.75 -14.29
CA ARG A 18 -1.34 34.40 -13.00
C ARG A 18 -0.21 33.38 -13.17
N TRP A 19 -0.40 32.38 -14.01
CA TRP A 19 0.63 31.38 -14.32
C TRP A 19 1.86 32.00 -15.00
N ALA A 20 1.64 32.90 -15.97
CA ALA A 20 2.72 33.63 -16.61
C ALA A 20 3.48 34.54 -15.61
N ALA A 21 2.78 35.18 -14.67
CA ALA A 21 3.41 35.97 -13.60
C ALA A 21 4.24 35.12 -12.62
N LEU A 22 3.93 33.83 -12.49
CA LEU A 22 4.71 32.86 -11.72
C LEU A 22 5.93 32.33 -12.49
N GLY A 23 6.09 32.70 -13.78
CA GLY A 23 7.16 32.19 -14.63
C GLY A 23 6.90 30.80 -15.21
N LEU A 24 5.64 30.33 -15.19
CA LEU A 24 5.26 29.11 -15.91
C LEU A 24 5.30 29.36 -17.43
N PRO A 25 5.66 28.36 -18.25
CA PRO A 25 5.83 28.52 -19.68
C PRO A 25 4.47 28.49 -20.38
N VAL A 26 3.70 29.56 -20.24
CA VAL A 26 2.35 29.70 -20.80
C VAL A 26 2.44 30.25 -22.23
N PRO A 27 1.74 29.65 -23.20
CA PRO A 27 1.75 30.16 -24.57
C PRO A 27 1.08 31.54 -24.67
N PRO A 28 1.40 32.33 -25.71
CA PRO A 28 0.73 33.60 -25.99
C PRO A 28 -0.78 33.40 -26.06
N SER A 29 -1.50 34.20 -25.29
CA SER A 29 -2.92 33.99 -25.03
C SER A 29 -3.71 35.28 -25.20
N TRP A 30 -4.94 35.16 -25.70
CA TRP A 30 -5.86 36.27 -25.91
C TRP A 30 -7.26 35.91 -25.46
N LYS A 31 -8.01 36.92 -25.05
CA LYS A 31 -9.41 36.83 -24.68
C LYS A 31 -10.28 37.50 -25.74
N LEU A 32 -11.33 36.80 -26.15
CA LEU A 32 -12.33 37.23 -27.13
C LEU A 32 -13.67 37.44 -26.43
N TYR A 33 -14.41 38.47 -26.82
CA TYR A 33 -15.73 38.76 -26.25
C TYR A 33 -16.85 38.47 -27.25
N ARG A 34 -17.95 37.91 -26.74
CA ARG A 34 -19.13 37.51 -27.53
C ARG A 34 -19.70 38.67 -28.36
N ASP A 35 -20.00 39.79 -27.69
CA ASP A 35 -20.65 40.95 -28.31
C ASP A 35 -19.83 41.53 -29.46
N SER A 36 -18.50 41.63 -29.29
CA SER A 36 -17.64 42.16 -30.35
C SER A 36 -17.44 41.19 -31.51
N THR A 37 -17.55 39.88 -31.25
CA THR A 37 -17.26 38.83 -32.24
C THR A 37 -18.46 38.54 -33.14
N LEU A 38 -19.67 38.50 -32.58
CA LEU A 38 -20.90 38.26 -33.35
C LEU A 38 -21.29 39.44 -34.26
N CYS A 39 -20.80 40.65 -33.96
CA CYS A 39 -21.02 41.83 -34.79
C CYS A 39 -20.13 41.91 -36.05
N GLN A 40 -19.22 40.95 -36.26
CA GLN A 40 -18.25 40.98 -37.36
C GLN A 40 -18.38 39.74 -38.26
N PRO A 41 -18.21 39.88 -39.58
CA PRO A 41 -18.21 38.73 -40.48
C PRO A 41 -16.96 37.85 -40.25
N PRO A 42 -17.04 36.53 -40.50
CA PRO A 42 -15.97 35.57 -40.22
C PRO A 42 -14.63 35.92 -40.88
N GLU A 43 -14.64 36.51 -42.08
CA GLU A 43 -13.40 36.86 -42.79
C GLU A 43 -12.62 37.97 -42.06
N VAL A 44 -13.34 38.94 -41.48
CA VAL A 44 -12.73 40.04 -40.71
C VAL A 44 -12.15 39.53 -39.39
N LEU A 45 -12.81 38.56 -38.75
CA LEU A 45 -12.28 37.92 -37.55
C LEU A 45 -11.02 37.11 -37.86
N ALA A 46 -11.02 36.34 -38.96
CA ALA A 46 -9.85 35.59 -39.41
C ALA A 46 -8.66 36.52 -39.71
N GLU A 47 -8.88 37.66 -40.38
CA GLU A 47 -7.83 38.66 -40.65
C GLU A 47 -7.29 39.27 -39.34
N GLN A 48 -8.16 39.58 -38.36
CA GLN A 48 -7.73 40.06 -37.05
C GLN A 48 -6.87 39.04 -36.31
N LEU A 49 -7.27 37.76 -36.31
CA LEU A 49 -6.51 36.65 -35.71
C LEU A 49 -5.16 36.46 -36.42
N GLY A 50 -5.15 36.54 -37.76
CA GLY A 50 -3.96 36.55 -38.61
C GLY A 50 -2.96 37.66 -38.24
N SER A 51 -3.47 38.83 -37.88
CA SER A 51 -2.67 40.01 -37.52
C SER A 51 -2.07 39.98 -36.10
N LEU A 52 -2.52 39.05 -35.24
CA LEU A 52 -1.97 38.92 -33.90
C LEU A 52 -0.47 38.58 -33.97
N PRO A 53 0.39 39.20 -33.13
CA PRO A 53 1.84 39.09 -33.23
C PRO A 53 2.28 37.62 -33.39
N GLY A 54 2.89 37.33 -34.54
CA GLY A 54 3.52 36.03 -34.78
C GLY A 54 4.78 35.93 -33.93
N LEU A 55 4.65 35.47 -32.68
CA LEU A 55 5.80 35.10 -31.85
C LEU A 55 6.54 33.86 -32.42
N PHE A 56 5.94 33.18 -33.40
CA PHE A 56 6.47 31.97 -34.02
C PHE A 56 6.72 32.19 -35.52
N PRO A 57 7.95 31.94 -36.02
CA PRO A 57 8.32 32.14 -37.44
C PRO A 57 7.80 31.03 -38.39
N GLY A 58 6.84 30.18 -37.97
CA GLY A 58 6.37 29.00 -38.71
C GLY A 58 4.86 28.78 -38.63
N GLN A 59 4.37 27.61 -39.10
CA GLN A 59 2.97 27.21 -38.94
C GLN A 59 2.59 27.14 -37.45
N ARG A 60 1.53 27.85 -37.07
CA ARG A 60 0.96 27.88 -35.72
C ARG A 60 -0.38 27.16 -35.69
N TYR A 61 -0.71 26.58 -34.55
CA TYR A 61 -2.03 26.03 -34.26
C TYR A 61 -2.69 26.86 -33.16
N TRP A 62 -4.02 26.87 -33.19
CA TRP A 62 -4.84 27.52 -32.17
C TRP A 62 -5.39 26.49 -31.22
N VAL A 63 -5.17 26.74 -29.93
CA VAL A 63 -5.86 26.03 -28.86
C VAL A 63 -6.93 26.96 -28.32
N LEU A 64 -8.19 26.56 -28.49
CA LEU A 64 -9.35 27.27 -27.94
C LEU A 64 -9.78 26.62 -26.62
N GLN A 65 -9.78 27.40 -25.54
CA GLN A 65 -10.30 26.98 -24.24
C GLN A 65 -11.82 27.20 -24.21
N GLN A 66 -12.59 26.12 -24.16
CA GLN A 66 -14.04 26.17 -23.95
C GLN A 66 -14.34 25.90 -22.47
N GLY A 67 -15.23 26.70 -21.86
CA GLY A 67 -15.65 26.59 -20.46
C GLY A 67 -16.13 25.19 -19.99
N PRO A 68 -16.55 25.05 -18.72
CA PRO A 68 -16.74 23.73 -18.09
C PRO A 68 -17.74 22.85 -18.85
N MET A 69 -17.25 21.68 -19.28
CA MET A 69 -18.05 20.69 -19.98
C MET A 69 -18.84 19.84 -18.97
N ASN A 70 -19.92 20.43 -18.42
CA ASN A 70 -20.87 19.96 -17.38
C ASN A 70 -20.69 20.60 -15.97
N PRO A 71 -21.74 20.64 -15.12
CA PRO A 71 -21.72 21.27 -13.78
C PRO A 71 -20.73 20.67 -12.76
N ASP A 72 -20.36 19.41 -12.95
CA ASP A 72 -19.43 18.65 -12.11
C ASP A 72 -18.01 18.54 -12.72
N SER A 73 -17.86 18.90 -14.00
CA SER A 73 -16.60 18.84 -14.75
C SER A 73 -15.96 20.22 -14.75
N ARG A 74 -14.91 20.38 -13.94
CA ARG A 74 -14.03 21.56 -13.97
C ARG A 74 -13.10 21.59 -15.19
N ARG A 75 -13.33 20.72 -16.20
CA ARG A 75 -12.44 20.58 -17.34
C ARG A 75 -12.94 21.43 -18.51
N GLU A 76 -12.09 22.36 -18.91
CA GLU A 76 -12.22 23.09 -20.17
C GLU A 76 -11.86 22.15 -21.32
N SER A 77 -12.65 22.18 -22.39
CA SER A 77 -12.35 21.39 -23.60
C SER A 77 -11.40 22.19 -24.48
N LEU A 78 -10.29 21.58 -24.88
CA LEU A 78 -9.32 22.17 -25.79
C LEU A 78 -9.63 21.72 -27.23
N LEU A 79 -9.94 22.67 -28.11
CA LEU A 79 -10.01 22.40 -29.55
C LEU A 79 -8.70 22.83 -30.21
N ASN A 80 -8.05 21.90 -30.90
CA ASN A 80 -6.86 22.16 -31.70
C ASN A 80 -7.29 22.48 -33.14
N LEU A 81 -6.96 23.68 -33.61
CA LEU A 81 -7.39 24.22 -34.91
C LEU A 81 -6.16 24.66 -35.71
N ASP A 82 -6.12 24.30 -36.99
CA ASP A 82 -4.94 24.37 -37.85
C ASP A 82 -4.87 25.62 -38.74
N SER A 83 -5.87 26.49 -38.68
CA SER A 83 -5.93 27.73 -39.45
C SER A 83 -6.68 28.84 -38.72
N ASP A 84 -6.40 30.09 -39.11
CA ASP A 84 -7.07 31.28 -38.58
C ASP A 84 -8.57 31.25 -38.95
N GLU A 85 -8.92 30.75 -40.14
CA GLU A 85 -10.30 30.57 -40.61
C GLU A 85 -11.04 29.50 -39.80
N ALA A 86 -10.40 28.37 -39.49
CA ALA A 86 -10.99 27.33 -38.65
C ALA A 86 -11.26 27.85 -37.23
N LEU A 87 -10.34 28.64 -36.66
CA LEU A 87 -10.56 29.31 -35.38
C LEU A 87 -11.72 30.30 -35.45
N ALA A 88 -11.75 31.18 -36.46
CA ALA A 88 -12.82 32.17 -36.62
C ALA A 88 -14.21 31.50 -36.71
N ALA A 89 -14.33 30.45 -37.53
CA ALA A 89 -15.56 29.68 -37.67
C ALA A 89 -15.97 28.98 -36.37
N ALA A 90 -15.01 28.39 -35.64
CA ALA A 90 -15.27 27.74 -34.36
C ALA A 90 -15.77 28.74 -33.30
N VAL A 91 -15.07 29.87 -33.16
CA VAL A 91 -15.44 30.95 -32.21
C VAL A 91 -16.85 31.46 -32.49
N GLN A 92 -17.18 31.77 -33.75
CA GLN A 92 -18.52 32.23 -34.11
C GLN A 92 -19.58 31.16 -33.86
N SER A 93 -19.30 29.90 -34.21
CA SER A 93 -20.21 28.77 -33.95
C SER A 93 -20.48 28.58 -32.45
N ILE A 94 -19.49 28.81 -31.60
CA ILE A 94 -19.65 28.71 -30.13
C ILE A 94 -20.48 29.86 -29.61
N PHE A 95 -20.13 31.11 -29.94
CA PHE A 95 -20.84 32.30 -29.46
C PHE A 95 -22.29 32.41 -29.98
N ALA A 96 -22.61 31.78 -31.10
CA ALA A 96 -23.97 31.73 -31.65
C ALA A 96 -24.93 30.78 -30.87
N ARG A 97 -24.43 29.94 -29.95
CA ARG A 97 -25.26 29.01 -29.17
C ARG A 97 -26.03 29.75 -28.06
N ASP A 98 -27.24 29.28 -27.75
CA ASP A 98 -28.11 29.88 -26.73
C ASP A 98 -27.46 29.95 -25.33
N ASN A 99 -26.67 28.94 -24.95
CA ASN A 99 -25.96 28.84 -23.67
C ASN A 99 -24.44 29.04 -23.81
N SER A 100 -24.01 29.98 -24.66
CA SER A 100 -22.58 30.26 -24.85
C SER A 100 -21.99 31.19 -23.79
N PRO A 101 -20.69 31.08 -23.49
CA PRO A 101 -20.02 31.99 -22.57
C PRO A 101 -19.89 33.40 -23.17
N ASP A 102 -19.78 34.41 -22.31
CA ASP A 102 -19.58 35.82 -22.72
C ASP A 102 -18.16 36.08 -23.23
N GLU A 103 -17.22 35.23 -22.85
CA GLU A 103 -15.80 35.32 -23.21
C GLU A 103 -15.22 33.95 -23.57
N LEU A 104 -14.22 33.94 -24.45
CA LEU A 104 -13.43 32.77 -24.82
C LEU A 104 -11.95 33.10 -24.77
N VAL A 105 -11.14 32.13 -24.38
CA VAL A 105 -9.67 32.27 -24.35
C VAL A 105 -9.06 31.42 -25.46
N ILE A 106 -8.17 32.03 -26.24
CA ILE A 106 -7.39 31.38 -27.30
C ILE A 106 -5.91 31.44 -26.96
N GLN A 107 -5.18 30.39 -27.33
CA GLN A 107 -3.73 30.30 -27.19
C GLN A 107 -3.13 29.96 -28.55
N ALA A 108 -2.03 30.64 -28.90
CA ALA A 108 -1.26 30.29 -30.09
C ALA A 108 -0.10 29.39 -29.70
N ILE A 109 0.01 28.23 -30.34
CA ILE A 109 1.13 27.31 -30.16
C ILE A 109 1.88 27.11 -31.47
N PRO A 110 3.22 26.98 -31.45
CA PRO A 110 4.00 26.56 -32.61
C PRO A 110 3.68 25.09 -32.97
N ARG A 111 4.20 24.62 -34.11
CA ARG A 111 4.07 23.21 -34.52
C ARG A 111 4.58 22.28 -33.42
N GLN A 112 3.66 21.46 -32.90
CA GLN A 112 3.96 20.48 -31.87
C GLN A 112 4.74 19.29 -32.42
N GLN A 113 5.75 18.83 -31.67
CA GLN A 113 6.48 17.57 -31.91
C GLN A 113 6.08 16.48 -30.91
N ALA A 114 5.55 16.87 -29.74
CA ALA A 114 4.94 15.96 -28.79
C ALA A 114 3.91 16.72 -27.94
N ALA A 115 2.91 16.00 -27.42
CA ALA A 115 1.93 16.55 -26.49
C ALA A 115 1.58 15.52 -25.43
N GLY A 116 1.16 15.98 -24.26
CA GLY A 116 0.87 15.07 -23.17
C GLY A 116 0.34 15.72 -21.91
N VAL A 117 0.31 14.93 -20.85
CA VAL A 117 -0.07 15.34 -19.49
C VAL A 117 1.02 14.90 -18.54
N LEU A 118 1.48 15.83 -17.70
CA LEU A 118 2.38 15.58 -16.59
C LEU A 118 1.59 15.63 -15.29
N PHE A 119 1.53 14.50 -14.60
CA PHE A 119 0.99 14.39 -13.26
C PHE A 119 2.11 14.51 -12.24
N THR A 120 2.10 15.57 -11.44
CA THR A 120 3.05 15.78 -10.34
C THR A 120 2.92 14.76 -9.19
N ARG A 121 1.90 13.90 -9.26
CA ARG A 121 1.67 12.73 -8.40
C ARG A 121 0.95 11.67 -9.20
N HIS A 122 1.24 10.39 -8.97
CA HIS A 122 0.69 9.33 -9.79
C HIS A 122 -0.87 9.32 -9.73
N PRO A 123 -1.58 9.41 -10.89
CA PRO A 123 -3.01 9.69 -10.91
C PRO A 123 -3.86 8.54 -10.37
N LEU A 124 -3.47 7.30 -10.68
CA LEU A 124 -4.07 6.07 -10.12
C LEU A 124 -3.38 5.58 -8.86
N ARG A 125 -2.18 6.10 -8.56
CA ARG A 125 -1.12 5.79 -7.59
C ARG A 125 -0.83 6.75 -6.45
N GLN A 126 -1.80 7.50 -5.91
CA GLN A 126 -1.51 8.68 -5.10
C GLN A 126 -0.60 8.37 -3.88
N ASP A 127 -0.34 7.13 -3.45
CA ASP A 127 0.78 6.76 -2.53
C ASP A 127 2.10 7.26 -2.99
N LEU A 128 2.33 7.01 -4.26
CA LEU A 128 3.60 7.13 -4.84
C LEU A 128 3.78 8.62 -5.13
N ALA A 129 4.82 9.19 -4.53
CA ALA A 129 5.33 10.51 -4.90
C ALA A 129 5.98 10.49 -6.30
N HIS A 130 5.56 9.56 -7.15
CA HIS A 130 5.99 9.41 -8.52
C HIS A 130 5.34 10.46 -9.40
N VAL A 131 6.12 10.98 -10.34
CA VAL A 131 5.65 11.82 -11.43
C VAL A 131 5.30 10.90 -12.59
N VAL A 132 4.11 11.04 -13.14
CA VAL A 132 3.69 10.28 -14.32
C VAL A 132 3.58 11.24 -15.48
N VAL A 133 4.26 10.94 -16.58
CA VAL A 133 4.13 11.67 -17.83
C VAL A 133 3.51 10.73 -18.85
N GLU A 134 2.38 11.14 -19.41
CA GLU A 134 1.77 10.45 -20.54
C GLU A 134 1.83 11.38 -21.74
N GLY A 135 2.33 10.90 -22.87
CA GLY A 135 2.43 11.72 -24.06
C GLY A 135 2.44 10.92 -25.36
N VAL A 136 2.23 11.64 -26.44
CA VAL A 136 2.26 11.12 -27.81
C VAL A 136 3.25 11.97 -28.60
N VAL A 137 4.14 11.31 -29.32
CA VAL A 137 5.07 11.95 -30.26
C VAL A 137 4.36 12.18 -31.59
N ASP A 138 4.61 13.32 -32.24
CA ASP A 138 4.02 13.64 -33.55
C ASP A 138 4.36 12.54 -34.58
N GLY A 139 3.34 12.07 -35.29
CA GLY A 139 3.45 10.94 -36.23
C GLY A 139 3.40 9.53 -35.60
N GLN A 140 3.37 9.39 -34.27
CA GLN A 140 3.14 8.10 -33.60
C GLN A 140 1.68 7.98 -33.14
N ALA A 141 1.11 6.77 -33.26
CA ALA A 141 -0.26 6.49 -32.82
C ALA A 141 -0.36 6.06 -31.35
N GLU A 142 0.71 5.50 -30.79
CA GLU A 142 0.70 4.95 -29.43
C GLU A 142 1.08 6.00 -28.37
N ARG A 143 0.36 5.97 -27.26
CA ARG A 143 0.66 6.78 -26.10
C ARG A 143 1.78 6.14 -25.30
N GLN A 144 2.83 6.91 -25.04
CA GLN A 144 3.92 6.50 -24.19
C GLN A 144 3.69 6.97 -22.76
N ARG A 145 4.08 6.16 -21.78
CA ARG A 145 4.09 6.53 -20.36
C ARG A 145 5.52 6.49 -19.82
N LEU A 146 5.88 7.56 -19.12
CA LEU A 146 7.08 7.66 -18.32
C LEU A 146 6.67 7.79 -16.84
N ILE A 147 7.39 7.13 -15.95
CA ILE A 147 7.23 7.30 -14.51
C ILE A 147 8.57 7.69 -13.93
N PHE A 148 8.60 8.80 -13.20
CA PHE A 148 9.77 9.24 -12.44
C PHE A 148 9.50 9.04 -10.96
N ASP A 149 10.52 8.69 -10.19
CA ASP A 149 10.43 8.62 -8.74
C ASP A 149 10.38 10.01 -8.08
N GLU A 150 10.28 10.05 -6.75
CA GLU A 150 10.23 11.31 -6.00
C GLU A 150 11.50 12.18 -6.13
N HIS A 151 12.60 11.59 -6.62
CA HIS A 151 13.89 12.25 -6.86
C HIS A 151 14.06 12.65 -8.33
N GLY A 152 13.03 12.47 -9.16
CA GLY A 152 13.03 12.83 -10.57
C GLY A 152 13.81 11.87 -11.46
N ARG A 153 14.08 10.64 -11.00
CA ARG A 153 14.77 9.61 -11.80
C ARG A 153 13.74 8.80 -12.57
N LEU A 154 13.96 8.57 -13.86
CA LEU A 154 13.09 7.70 -14.67
C LEU A 154 13.16 6.26 -14.13
N VAL A 155 12.00 5.72 -13.72
CA VAL A 155 11.84 4.35 -13.19
C VAL A 155 11.01 3.45 -14.09
N HIS A 156 10.24 4.01 -15.02
CA HIS A 156 9.49 3.24 -16.01
C HIS A 156 9.36 4.02 -17.32
N ARG A 157 9.48 3.29 -18.45
CA ARG A 157 9.12 3.77 -19.79
C ARG A 157 8.35 2.67 -20.52
N THR A 158 7.42 3.02 -21.39
CA THR A 158 6.63 2.05 -22.18
C THR A 158 7.35 1.53 -23.42
N ASP A 159 8.29 2.30 -24.00
CA ASP A 159 8.95 1.98 -25.28
C ASP A 159 10.48 2.00 -25.15
N GLU A 160 11.17 1.12 -25.89
CA GLU A 160 12.63 0.91 -25.87
C GLU A 160 13.38 1.68 -26.96
N GLN A 161 12.76 2.04 -28.09
CA GLN A 161 13.52 2.46 -29.29
C GLN A 161 13.53 3.97 -29.60
N GLN A 162 12.46 4.72 -29.32
CA GLN A 162 12.40 6.19 -29.45
C GLN A 162 11.41 6.78 -28.43
N GLY A 163 11.89 6.97 -27.21
CA GLY A 163 11.05 7.38 -26.09
C GLY A 163 10.79 8.90 -26.04
N LEU A 164 9.60 9.25 -25.57
CA LEU A 164 9.15 10.60 -25.22
C LEU A 164 10.18 11.33 -24.33
N ASP A 165 10.88 10.58 -23.48
CA ASP A 165 11.98 11.03 -22.60
C ASP A 165 13.19 11.54 -23.38
N THR A 166 13.50 10.93 -24.53
CA THR A 166 14.63 11.33 -25.37
C THR A 166 14.29 12.55 -26.22
N LEU A 167 13.09 12.60 -26.80
CA LEU A 167 12.67 13.71 -27.66
C LEU A 167 12.45 14.99 -26.86
N VAL A 168 11.66 14.93 -25.77
CA VAL A 168 11.35 16.10 -24.94
C VAL A 168 12.54 16.40 -24.00
N GLY A 169 13.22 15.35 -23.53
CA GLY A 169 14.27 15.44 -22.54
C GLY A 169 13.72 15.38 -21.11
N GLU A 170 14.21 14.42 -20.32
CA GLU A 170 13.85 14.26 -18.89
C GLU A 170 14.01 15.56 -18.10
N GLN A 171 15.07 16.33 -18.37
CA GLN A 171 15.34 17.60 -17.69
C GLN A 171 14.21 18.63 -17.88
N ARG A 172 13.60 18.71 -19.07
CA ARG A 172 12.51 19.65 -19.34
C ARG A 172 11.23 19.23 -18.64
N LEU A 173 10.89 17.95 -18.69
CA LEU A 173 9.74 17.38 -17.97
C LEU A 173 9.88 17.63 -16.46
N MET A 174 11.09 17.44 -15.93
CA MET A 174 11.34 17.62 -14.51
C MET A 174 11.39 19.09 -14.09
N ALA A 175 11.86 19.99 -14.97
CA ALA A 175 11.74 21.43 -14.75
C ALA A 175 10.27 21.85 -14.64
N LEU A 176 9.41 21.39 -15.55
CA LEU A 176 7.96 21.67 -15.49
C LEU A 176 7.32 21.13 -14.20
N TYR A 177 7.68 19.90 -13.82
CA TYR A 177 7.26 19.32 -12.54
C TYR A 177 7.64 20.20 -11.34
N HIS A 178 8.90 20.66 -11.27
CA HIS A 178 9.37 21.48 -10.16
C HIS A 178 8.64 22.82 -10.09
N GLN A 179 8.40 23.46 -11.23
CA GLN A 179 7.62 24.69 -11.28
C GLN A 179 6.18 24.47 -10.79
N LEU A 180 5.50 23.42 -11.24
CA LEU A 180 4.15 23.09 -10.77
C LEU A 180 4.14 22.76 -9.27
N ARG A 181 5.12 22.00 -8.77
CA ARG A 181 5.21 21.66 -7.34
C ARG A 181 5.53 22.87 -6.46
N GLN A 182 6.30 23.83 -6.96
CA GLN A 182 6.67 25.04 -6.23
C GLN A 182 5.49 26.02 -6.09
N HIS A 183 4.63 26.10 -7.11
CA HIS A 183 3.60 27.13 -7.19
C HIS A 183 2.19 26.68 -6.77
N PHE A 184 1.96 25.38 -6.58
CA PHE A 184 0.66 24.85 -6.21
C PHE A 184 0.74 23.94 -4.98
N ASP A 185 -0.12 24.21 -3.99
CA ASP A 185 -0.20 23.41 -2.75
C ASP A 185 -0.77 22.00 -2.96
N ARG A 186 -1.40 21.75 -4.11
CA ARG A 186 -1.98 20.45 -4.48
C ARG A 186 -1.23 19.87 -5.67
N PRO A 187 -1.10 18.53 -5.76
CA PRO A 187 -0.63 17.89 -6.96
C PRO A 187 -1.43 18.37 -8.17
N GLN A 188 -0.71 18.74 -9.22
CA GLN A 188 -1.22 19.20 -10.51
C GLN A 188 -1.09 18.12 -11.59
N ALA A 189 -2.07 18.10 -12.50
CA ALA A 189 -2.01 17.50 -13.83
C ALA A 189 -1.88 18.65 -14.83
N GLY A 190 -0.67 18.85 -15.34
CA GLY A 190 -0.37 19.86 -16.36
C GLY A 190 -0.46 19.27 -17.76
N GLU A 191 -1.39 19.76 -18.58
CA GLU A 191 -1.43 19.47 -20.02
C GLU A 191 -0.39 20.34 -20.72
N TRP A 192 0.49 19.70 -21.49
CA TRP A 192 1.64 20.35 -22.09
C TRP A 192 1.80 19.97 -23.56
N VAL A 193 2.48 20.85 -24.30
CA VAL A 193 2.92 20.61 -25.67
C VAL A 193 4.40 20.96 -25.81
N PHE A 194 5.13 20.22 -26.63
CA PHE A 194 6.55 20.43 -26.91
C PHE A 194 6.72 20.85 -28.37
N ASP A 195 7.45 21.93 -28.61
CA ASP A 195 7.65 22.49 -29.96
C ASP A 195 8.99 22.11 -30.61
N GLY A 196 9.85 21.38 -29.89
CA GLY A 196 11.22 21.07 -30.29
C GLY A 196 12.27 21.81 -29.46
N GLU A 197 11.90 22.92 -28.83
CA GLU A 197 12.80 23.76 -28.03
C GLU A 197 12.36 23.81 -26.57
N GLN A 198 11.07 24.06 -26.32
CA GLN A 198 10.49 24.24 -24.99
C GLN A 198 9.12 23.55 -24.80
N LEU A 199 8.77 23.35 -23.53
CA LEU A 199 7.45 22.87 -23.12
C LEU A 199 6.55 24.06 -22.84
N TRP A 200 5.35 24.04 -23.43
CA TRP A 200 4.30 25.01 -23.16
C TRP A 200 3.21 24.36 -22.31
N LEU A 201 2.84 24.99 -21.20
CA LEU A 201 1.75 24.57 -20.32
C LEU A 201 0.43 25.17 -20.84
N LEU A 202 -0.45 24.32 -21.37
CA LEU A 202 -1.73 24.73 -21.92
C LEU A 202 -2.76 24.93 -20.80
N GLN A 203 -2.80 23.96 -19.89
CA GLN A 203 -3.73 23.91 -18.79
C GLN A 203 -3.08 23.20 -17.61
N THR A 204 -3.38 23.62 -16.39
CA THR A 204 -3.10 22.82 -15.21
C THR A 204 -4.33 22.74 -14.33
N LEU A 205 -4.64 21.54 -13.88
CA LEU A 205 -5.71 21.27 -12.94
C LEU A 205 -5.12 20.51 -11.76
N PRO A 206 -5.67 20.65 -10.54
CA PRO A 206 -5.36 19.72 -9.48
C PRO A 206 -5.58 18.30 -10.01
N VAL A 207 -4.59 17.41 -9.86
CA VAL A 207 -4.76 15.97 -10.17
C VAL A 207 -6.05 15.59 -9.50
N GLY A 208 -7.04 15.22 -10.32
CA GLY A 208 -8.37 14.90 -9.86
C GLY A 208 -8.20 13.97 -8.67
N SER A 209 -8.63 14.44 -7.51
CA SER A 209 -9.02 13.54 -6.45
C SER A 209 -9.86 12.48 -7.15
N LEU A 210 -9.37 11.24 -7.27
CA LEU A 210 -10.30 10.12 -7.12
C LEU A 210 -11.24 10.58 -6.01
N PRO A 211 -12.57 10.63 -6.22
CA PRO A 211 -13.48 11.12 -5.19
C PRO A 211 -13.00 10.51 -3.89
N MET A 212 -12.58 11.37 -2.94
CA MET A 212 -11.93 10.91 -1.71
C MET A 212 -12.82 9.78 -1.21
N PRO A 213 -12.31 8.53 -1.15
CA PRO A 213 -13.24 7.43 -1.06
C PRO A 213 -14.08 7.65 0.20
N ARG A 214 -15.36 7.29 0.13
CA ARG A 214 -16.24 7.47 1.27
C ARG A 214 -15.84 6.51 2.37
N GLU A 215 -15.39 5.32 1.98
CA GLU A 215 -14.91 4.30 2.87
C GLU A 215 -13.57 3.75 2.40
N ALA A 216 -12.61 3.65 3.33
CA ALA A 216 -11.35 3.00 3.08
C ALA A 216 -11.00 2.05 4.22
N TRP A 217 -10.32 0.97 3.86
CA TRP A 217 -9.92 -0.12 4.74
C TRP A 217 -8.44 -0.40 4.55
N SER A 218 -7.70 -0.71 5.62
CA SER A 218 -6.26 -0.94 5.58
C SER A 218 -5.89 -2.29 6.18
N ARG A 219 -5.12 -3.09 5.44
CA ARG A 219 -4.47 -4.33 5.92
C ARG A 219 -3.18 -4.03 6.68
N ARG A 220 -2.61 -2.83 6.51
CA ARG A 220 -1.33 -2.39 7.11
C ARG A 220 -1.44 -2.01 8.60
N ALA A 221 -2.54 -2.34 9.22
CA ALA A 221 -2.96 -1.81 10.51
C ALA A 221 -2.29 -2.53 11.70
N GLY A 222 -1.79 -1.76 12.67
CA GLY A 222 -1.41 -2.30 13.98
C GLY A 222 -0.06 -3.03 14.04
N GLY A 223 0.87 -2.71 13.15
CA GLY A 223 2.27 -3.16 13.23
C GLY A 223 2.40 -4.67 13.45
N VAL A 224 1.88 -5.47 12.51
CA VAL A 224 2.00 -6.95 12.52
C VAL A 224 1.13 -7.66 13.58
N ILE A 225 -0.07 -7.14 13.91
CA ILE A 225 -1.06 -7.91 14.68
C ILE A 225 -1.66 -9.05 13.84
N PHE A 226 -2.05 -8.76 12.59
CA PHE A 226 -2.65 -9.72 11.65
C PHE A 226 -1.97 -9.64 10.27
N PRO A 227 -0.67 -9.95 10.17
CA PRO A 227 0.05 -9.89 8.89
C PRO A 227 -0.40 -10.99 7.92
N ASP A 228 -0.89 -12.11 8.46
CA ASP A 228 -1.23 -13.33 7.72
C ASP A 228 -2.74 -13.45 7.43
N VAL A 229 -3.12 -14.43 6.63
CA VAL A 229 -4.50 -14.87 6.49
C VAL A 229 -5.04 -15.44 7.80
N VAL A 230 -6.30 -15.14 8.09
CA VAL A 230 -7.00 -15.46 9.33
C VAL A 230 -8.20 -16.36 9.06
N SER A 231 -8.27 -17.46 9.81
CA SER A 231 -9.39 -18.38 9.80
C SER A 231 -10.69 -17.70 10.29
N PRO A 232 -11.87 -18.10 9.78
CA PRO A 232 -13.16 -17.56 10.23
C PRO A 232 -13.33 -17.55 11.76
N LEU A 233 -12.92 -18.62 12.44
CA LEU A 233 -13.07 -18.72 13.88
C LEU A 233 -12.15 -17.73 14.60
N TRP A 234 -10.87 -17.68 14.21
CA TRP A 234 -9.93 -16.76 14.83
C TRP A 234 -10.31 -15.30 14.57
N TYR A 235 -10.84 -14.97 13.39
CA TYR A 235 -11.39 -13.65 13.09
C TYR A 235 -12.50 -13.24 14.06
N THR A 236 -13.50 -14.11 14.27
CA THR A 236 -14.63 -13.81 15.18
C THR A 236 -14.27 -13.72 16.65
N LEU A 237 -13.10 -14.25 17.02
CA LEU A 237 -12.52 -14.12 18.35
C LEU A 237 -11.61 -12.89 18.45
N ALA A 238 -10.46 -12.93 17.79
CA ALA A 238 -9.42 -11.91 17.91
C ALA A 238 -9.84 -10.54 17.38
N GLY A 239 -10.58 -10.49 16.27
CA GLY A 239 -11.14 -9.24 15.75
C GLY A 239 -12.16 -8.63 16.71
N ARG A 240 -13.02 -9.46 17.31
CA ARG A 240 -13.97 -9.03 18.34
C ARG A 240 -13.25 -8.51 19.59
N TRP A 241 -12.23 -9.21 20.08
CA TRP A 241 -11.48 -8.77 21.27
C TRP A 241 -10.90 -7.36 21.10
N LEU A 242 -10.29 -7.07 19.96
CA LEU A 242 -9.77 -5.73 19.70
C LEU A 242 -10.89 -4.70 19.53
N LYS A 243 -12.00 -5.08 18.89
CA LYS A 243 -13.17 -4.20 18.80
C LYS A 243 -13.69 -3.82 20.19
N THR A 244 -13.96 -4.81 21.05
CA THR A 244 -14.61 -4.60 22.35
C THR A 244 -13.67 -4.04 23.40
N ALA A 245 -12.42 -4.52 23.44
CA ALA A 245 -11.48 -4.14 24.48
C ALA A 245 -10.61 -2.93 24.13
N PHE A 246 -10.43 -2.61 22.85
CA PHE A 246 -9.56 -1.50 22.42
C PHE A 246 -10.34 -0.38 21.71
N TRP A 247 -10.95 -0.65 20.56
CA TRP A 247 -11.56 0.40 19.73
C TRP A 247 -12.80 1.03 20.37
N GLN A 248 -13.74 0.24 20.88
CA GLN A 248 -14.96 0.78 21.50
C GLN A 248 -14.64 1.68 22.71
N PRO A 249 -13.80 1.26 23.68
CA PRO A 249 -13.39 2.13 24.78
C PRO A 249 -12.69 3.40 24.30
N LEU A 250 -11.86 3.32 23.26
CA LEU A 250 -11.14 4.47 22.71
C LEU A 250 -12.10 5.48 22.07
N VAL A 251 -13.04 5.01 21.25
CA VAL A 251 -14.11 5.83 20.65
C VAL A 251 -14.91 6.55 21.74
N SER A 252 -15.30 5.84 22.80
CA SER A 252 -16.04 6.43 23.92
C SER A 252 -15.20 7.46 24.69
N GLN A 253 -13.93 7.19 24.96
CA GLN A 253 -13.03 8.12 25.66
C GLN A 253 -12.75 9.39 24.86
N GLN A 254 -12.62 9.27 23.53
CA GLN A 254 -12.37 10.40 22.63
C GLN A 254 -13.65 11.08 22.12
N HIS A 255 -14.82 10.60 22.54
CA HIS A 255 -16.14 11.15 22.18
C HIS A 255 -16.39 11.19 20.67
N TRP A 256 -15.87 10.20 19.91
CA TRP A 256 -16.05 10.09 18.46
C TRP A 256 -17.43 9.54 18.08
N ARG A 257 -18.47 10.36 18.22
CA ARG A 257 -19.88 9.97 18.00
C ARG A 257 -20.13 9.32 16.63
N ASP A 258 -19.45 9.78 15.59
CA ASP A 258 -19.60 9.26 14.23
C ASP A 258 -19.04 7.84 14.07
N LEU A 259 -18.09 7.43 14.92
CA LEU A 259 -17.45 6.11 14.86
C LEU A 259 -18.14 5.05 15.73
N GLU A 260 -19.06 5.43 16.63
CA GLU A 260 -19.73 4.50 17.56
C GLU A 260 -20.50 3.37 16.85
N LYS A 261 -21.00 3.65 15.63
CA LYS A 261 -21.77 2.71 14.81
C LYS A 261 -20.98 2.10 13.67
N ILE A 262 -19.71 2.46 13.53
CA ILE A 262 -18.86 1.98 12.44
C ILE A 262 -18.09 0.76 12.92
N GLU A 263 -18.08 -0.28 12.10
CA GLU A 263 -17.31 -1.49 12.40
C GLU A 263 -15.81 -1.20 12.20
N PRO A 264 -14.95 -1.43 13.22
CA PRO A 264 -13.52 -1.16 13.09
C PRO A 264 -12.81 -2.18 12.19
N TYR A 265 -13.34 -3.40 12.06
CA TYR A 265 -12.70 -4.48 11.32
C TYR A 265 -13.62 -5.15 10.32
N ARG A 266 -13.04 -5.61 9.21
CA ARG A 266 -13.70 -6.51 8.26
C ARG A 266 -12.70 -7.57 7.82
N ARG A 267 -13.16 -8.81 7.66
CA ARG A 267 -12.37 -9.87 7.02
C ARG A 267 -12.63 -9.90 5.52
N GLN A 268 -11.64 -9.60 4.70
CA GLN A 268 -11.73 -9.65 3.23
C GLN A 268 -10.46 -10.30 2.67
N HIS A 269 -10.60 -11.11 1.62
CA HIS A 269 -9.49 -11.96 1.13
C HIS A 269 -8.80 -12.74 2.26
N SER A 270 -9.58 -13.24 3.22
CA SER A 270 -9.07 -13.90 4.42
C SER A 270 -8.11 -13.08 5.29
N HIS A 271 -7.87 -11.80 5.01
CA HIS A 271 -7.12 -10.88 5.87
C HIS A 271 -8.05 -9.98 6.67
N ILE A 272 -7.56 -9.49 7.81
CA ILE A 272 -8.26 -8.48 8.61
C ILE A 272 -7.87 -7.10 8.08
N TYR A 273 -8.87 -6.33 7.68
CA TYR A 273 -8.73 -4.93 7.36
C TYR A 273 -9.33 -4.08 8.48
N THR A 274 -8.65 -2.98 8.80
CA THR A 274 -9.12 -1.98 9.76
C THR A 274 -9.71 -0.79 9.02
N ASN A 275 -10.85 -0.28 9.47
CA ASN A 275 -11.49 0.88 8.84
C ASN A 275 -10.64 2.14 9.05
N CYS A 276 -10.24 2.79 7.95
CA CYS A 276 -9.35 3.93 7.97
C CYS A 276 -9.95 5.18 8.62
N ALA A 277 -11.28 5.24 8.81
CA ALA A 277 -11.92 6.34 9.52
C ALA A 277 -11.42 6.46 10.96
N PHE A 278 -11.08 5.34 11.60
CA PHE A 278 -10.47 5.31 12.92
C PHE A 278 -9.07 5.90 12.92
N PHE A 279 -8.25 5.63 11.89
CA PHE A 279 -6.92 6.23 11.76
C PHE A 279 -6.96 7.73 11.46
N ARG A 280 -7.95 8.19 10.69
CA ARG A 280 -8.18 9.63 10.47
C ARG A 280 -8.51 10.36 11.76
N ALA A 281 -9.37 9.76 12.59
CA ALA A 281 -9.70 10.32 13.90
C ALA A 281 -8.51 10.28 14.87
N LEU A 282 -7.71 9.22 14.81
CA LEU A 282 -6.50 9.06 15.64
C LEU A 282 -5.41 10.07 15.34
N GLN A 283 -5.27 10.51 14.09
CA GLN A 283 -4.14 11.32 13.65
C GLN A 283 -3.93 12.60 14.48
N ALA A 284 -5.00 13.16 15.05
CA ALA A 284 -4.93 14.35 15.89
C ALA A 284 -4.05 14.17 17.14
N ASP A 285 -4.09 12.98 17.75
CA ASP A 285 -3.32 12.66 18.97
C ASP A 285 -2.14 11.72 18.70
N HIS A 286 -2.24 10.95 17.61
CA HIS A 286 -1.33 9.87 17.23
C HIS A 286 -0.88 10.04 15.78
N PRO A 287 0.13 10.91 15.52
CA PRO A 287 0.51 11.29 14.17
C PRO A 287 1.01 10.12 13.32
N ALA A 288 1.53 9.02 13.92
CA ALA A 288 1.92 7.85 13.15
C ALA A 288 0.73 7.09 12.55
N ALA A 289 -0.50 7.34 12.99
CA ALA A 289 -1.70 6.73 12.40
C ALA A 289 -1.84 7.02 10.89
N VAL A 290 -1.22 8.10 10.41
CA VAL A 290 -1.17 8.47 8.99
C VAL A 290 -0.61 7.36 8.09
N GLN A 291 0.34 6.57 8.58
CA GLN A 291 0.97 5.49 7.80
C GLN A 291 -0.01 4.38 7.43
N HIS A 292 -1.11 4.24 8.18
CA HIS A 292 -2.14 3.24 7.94
C HIS A 292 -3.22 3.74 6.98
N LEU A 293 -3.29 5.04 6.74
CA LEU A 293 -4.25 5.65 5.82
C LEU A 293 -3.85 5.38 4.38
N PRO A 294 -4.84 5.18 3.47
CA PRO A 294 -4.53 5.21 2.07
C PRO A 294 -3.97 6.60 1.73
N PRO A 295 -3.06 6.68 0.78
CA PRO A 295 -2.39 7.92 0.41
C PRO A 295 -3.29 9.09 0.04
N ALA A 296 -4.43 8.80 -0.58
CA ALA A 296 -5.43 9.79 -0.92
C ALA A 296 -6.07 10.42 0.33
N TRP A 297 -5.94 9.79 1.50
CA TRP A 297 -6.38 10.30 2.80
C TRP A 297 -5.25 10.84 3.67
N GLN A 298 -3.99 10.67 3.25
CA GLN A 298 -2.86 11.25 3.99
C GLN A 298 -2.77 12.76 3.71
N PRO A 299 -2.49 13.60 4.73
CA PRO A 299 -2.28 15.02 4.52
C PRO A 299 -1.06 15.27 3.64
N LEU A 300 -1.11 16.37 2.89
CA LEU A 300 -0.07 16.74 1.93
C LEU A 300 1.23 17.25 2.57
N GLY A 301 1.21 17.54 3.89
CA GLY A 301 2.38 17.95 4.66
C GLY A 301 2.83 16.86 5.65
N ARG A 302 4.12 16.88 6.01
CA ARG A 302 4.61 16.09 7.14
C ARG A 302 4.11 16.73 8.43
N ASP A 303 3.35 15.98 9.21
CA ASP A 303 2.95 16.41 10.54
C ASP A 303 4.17 16.29 11.49
N GLU A 304 4.77 17.43 11.83
CA GLU A 304 5.92 17.50 12.74
C GLU A 304 5.53 17.31 14.22
N GLY A 305 4.23 17.18 14.54
CA GLY A 305 3.74 17.13 15.91
C GLY A 305 4.48 16.09 16.75
N VAL A 306 5.13 16.48 17.85
CA VAL A 306 6.01 15.60 18.64
C VAL A 306 5.18 14.57 19.41
N ALA A 307 5.48 13.28 19.23
CA ALA A 307 4.88 12.21 20.03
C ALA A 307 5.16 12.43 21.52
N SER A 308 4.11 12.40 22.34
CA SER A 308 4.27 12.57 23.79
C SER A 308 5.04 11.41 24.40
N ALA A 309 5.94 11.71 25.35
CA ALA A 309 6.70 10.67 26.05
C ALA A 309 5.74 9.76 26.85
N PRO A 310 5.95 8.44 26.87
CA PRO A 310 5.07 7.53 27.56
C PRO A 310 5.07 7.76 29.07
N SER A 311 3.88 7.71 29.68
CA SER A 311 3.76 7.72 31.14
C SER A 311 4.39 6.46 31.75
N ARG A 312 5.42 6.64 32.58
CA ARG A 312 6.09 5.56 33.32
C ARG A 312 5.10 4.73 34.16
N VAL A 313 4.10 5.39 34.76
CA VAL A 313 3.05 4.72 35.55
C VAL A 313 2.17 3.84 34.67
N LYS A 314 1.74 4.34 33.49
CA LYS A 314 0.96 3.54 32.53
C LYS A 314 1.76 2.33 32.02
N LEU A 315 3.05 2.50 31.75
CA LEU A 315 3.94 1.40 31.33
C LEU A 315 4.11 0.34 32.42
N ALA A 316 4.38 0.74 33.67
CA ALA A 316 4.50 -0.17 34.80
C ALA A 316 3.19 -0.95 35.07
N TRP A 317 2.04 -0.28 34.92
CA TRP A 317 0.75 -0.94 35.00
C TRP A 317 0.54 -1.95 33.86
N CYS A 318 0.90 -1.57 32.63
CA CYS A 318 0.84 -2.47 31.47
C CYS A 318 1.68 -3.73 31.70
N GLU A 319 2.93 -3.57 32.14
CA GLU A 319 3.82 -4.67 32.50
C GLU A 319 3.22 -5.61 33.55
N LEU A 320 2.65 -5.05 34.62
CA LEU A 320 2.01 -5.82 35.68
C LEU A 320 0.82 -6.63 35.15
N VAL A 321 0.00 -6.04 34.28
CA VAL A 321 -1.13 -6.72 33.63
C VAL A 321 -0.65 -7.84 32.72
N LEU A 322 0.33 -7.59 31.83
CA LEU A 322 0.91 -8.61 30.97
C LEU A 322 1.54 -9.75 31.79
N GLY A 323 2.22 -9.44 32.90
CA GLY A 323 2.78 -10.44 33.80
C GLY A 323 1.71 -11.29 34.53
N ARG A 324 0.53 -10.72 34.83
CA ARG A 324 -0.62 -11.49 35.35
C ARG A 324 -1.21 -12.41 34.28
N LEU A 325 -1.42 -11.90 33.08
CA LEU A 325 -1.91 -12.68 31.94
C LEU A 325 -0.96 -13.82 31.59
N ALA A 326 0.35 -13.57 31.59
CA ALA A 326 1.37 -14.59 31.38
C ALA A 326 1.24 -15.75 32.37
N ARG A 327 1.03 -15.45 33.66
CA ARG A 327 0.81 -16.48 34.69
C ARG A 327 -0.51 -17.23 34.47
N ALA A 328 -1.59 -16.52 34.14
CA ALA A 328 -2.88 -17.12 33.87
C ALA A 328 -2.82 -18.09 32.67
N ILE A 329 -2.26 -17.67 31.55
CA ILE A 329 -2.12 -18.49 30.33
C ILE A 329 -1.19 -19.69 30.55
N ARG A 330 -0.09 -19.50 31.31
CA ARG A 330 0.82 -20.61 31.66
C ARG A 330 0.14 -21.65 32.55
N GLY A 331 -0.63 -21.21 33.54
CA GLY A 331 -1.35 -22.10 34.47
C GLY A 331 -2.67 -22.65 33.93
N TRP A 332 -3.13 -22.17 32.77
CA TRP A 332 -4.37 -22.62 32.15
C TRP A 332 -4.21 -24.04 31.58
N ASN A 333 -5.21 -24.89 31.80
CA ASN A 333 -5.31 -26.25 31.29
C ASN A 333 -6.77 -26.69 31.11
N ILE A 334 -6.99 -27.75 30.33
CA ILE A 334 -8.30 -28.40 30.20
C ILE A 334 -8.51 -29.30 31.43
N ARG A 335 -9.45 -28.95 32.30
CA ARG A 335 -9.76 -29.72 33.53
C ARG A 335 -10.71 -30.88 33.27
N HIS A 336 -11.69 -30.67 32.38
CA HIS A 336 -12.73 -31.64 32.04
C HIS A 336 -12.84 -31.73 30.52
N HIS A 337 -12.71 -32.94 29.98
CA HIS A 337 -12.72 -33.20 28.53
C HIS A 337 -14.12 -33.46 27.97
N GLY A 338 -15.17 -33.36 28.80
CA GLY A 338 -16.55 -33.39 28.33
C GLY A 338 -16.97 -32.07 27.69
N ARG A 339 -18.16 -32.07 27.07
CA ARG A 339 -18.70 -30.89 26.34
C ARG A 339 -18.66 -29.58 27.12
N ASP A 340 -19.24 -29.60 28.33
CA ASP A 340 -19.31 -28.42 29.19
C ASP A 340 -17.92 -27.96 29.62
N GLY A 341 -17.04 -28.91 29.91
CA GLY A 341 -15.66 -28.65 30.32
C GLY A 341 -14.86 -27.96 29.22
N LEU A 342 -14.93 -28.46 27.99
CA LEU A 342 -14.26 -27.87 26.84
C LEU A 342 -14.84 -26.50 26.47
N TRP A 343 -16.17 -26.33 26.53
CA TRP A 343 -16.79 -25.02 26.32
C TRP A 343 -16.36 -23.99 27.37
N GLN A 344 -16.36 -24.37 28.66
CA GLN A 344 -15.85 -23.51 29.73
C GLN A 344 -14.37 -23.17 29.53
N ALA A 345 -13.57 -24.14 29.09
CA ALA A 345 -12.15 -23.94 28.80
C ALA A 345 -11.96 -22.94 27.65
N LEU A 346 -12.73 -23.06 26.56
CA LEU A 346 -12.77 -22.12 25.44
C LEU A 346 -13.13 -20.71 25.92
N MET A 347 -14.20 -20.58 26.71
CA MET A 347 -14.68 -19.29 27.22
C MET A 347 -13.72 -18.63 28.21
N GLN A 348 -12.94 -19.41 28.97
CA GLN A 348 -11.86 -18.86 29.80
C GLN A 348 -10.75 -18.25 28.95
N LEU A 349 -10.34 -18.92 27.86
CA LEU A 349 -9.36 -18.39 26.92
C LEU A 349 -9.88 -17.14 26.22
N ASP A 350 -11.16 -17.12 25.87
CA ASP A 350 -11.82 -15.97 25.25
C ASP A 350 -11.69 -14.70 26.10
N ARG A 351 -11.98 -14.81 27.41
CA ARG A 351 -11.82 -13.71 28.37
C ARG A 351 -10.36 -13.26 28.51
N LEU A 352 -9.40 -14.18 28.45
CA LEU A 352 -7.98 -13.84 28.49
C LEU A 352 -7.54 -13.10 27.22
N GLY A 353 -8.07 -13.49 26.06
CA GLY A 353 -7.87 -12.80 24.79
C GLY A 353 -8.38 -11.37 24.82
N GLU A 354 -9.60 -11.15 25.35
CA GLU A 354 -10.16 -9.81 25.51
C GLU A 354 -9.32 -8.92 26.44
N GLN A 355 -8.83 -9.46 27.56
CA GLN A 355 -7.94 -8.71 28.46
C GLN A 355 -6.59 -8.36 27.83
N LEU A 356 -6.05 -9.24 26.98
CA LEU A 356 -4.80 -8.98 26.26
C LEU A 356 -4.99 -7.90 25.17
N ALA A 357 -6.10 -7.95 24.44
CA ALA A 357 -6.35 -7.10 23.28
C ALA A 357 -6.30 -5.59 23.59
N LEU A 358 -6.79 -5.16 24.76
CA LEU A 358 -6.66 -3.77 25.18
C LEU A 358 -5.18 -3.31 25.24
N ARG A 359 -4.31 -4.12 25.86
CA ARG A 359 -2.89 -3.78 26.04
C ARG A 359 -2.14 -3.86 24.73
N GLU A 360 -2.38 -4.92 23.97
CA GLU A 360 -1.76 -5.10 22.66
C GLU A 360 -2.17 -3.98 21.69
N GLY A 361 -3.45 -3.65 21.61
CA GLY A 361 -3.95 -2.57 20.78
C GLY A 361 -3.35 -1.21 21.17
N THR A 362 -3.29 -0.90 22.47
CA THR A 362 -2.66 0.35 22.95
C THR A 362 -1.19 0.43 22.55
N LEU A 363 -0.44 -0.65 22.68
CA LEU A 363 0.99 -0.68 22.36
C LEU A 363 1.22 -0.58 20.83
N ARG A 364 0.44 -1.32 20.03
CA ARG A 364 0.67 -1.52 18.59
C ARG A 364 0.00 -0.51 17.68
N TYR A 365 -1.13 0.07 18.07
CA TYR A 365 -1.83 1.10 17.29
C TYR A 365 -1.44 2.52 17.69
N LEU A 366 -1.08 2.73 18.96
CA LEU A 366 -0.89 4.08 19.51
C LEU A 366 0.58 4.31 19.83
N LEU A 367 1.13 3.55 20.78
CA LEU A 367 2.39 3.95 21.43
C LEU A 367 3.65 3.67 20.59
N VAL A 368 3.86 2.43 20.16
CA VAL A 368 5.11 2.05 19.47
C VAL A 368 5.26 2.75 18.11
N PRO A 369 4.21 2.83 17.26
CA PRO A 369 4.30 3.55 15.99
C PRO A 369 4.70 5.03 16.16
N ASP A 370 4.07 5.75 17.08
CA ASP A 370 4.36 7.16 17.33
C ASP A 370 5.80 7.41 17.77
N LEU A 371 6.34 6.52 18.61
CA LEU A 371 7.72 6.61 19.08
C LEU A 371 8.74 6.22 18.00
N ALA A 372 8.36 5.33 17.07
CA ALA A 372 9.25 4.82 16.03
C ALA A 372 9.22 5.66 14.72
N ARG A 373 8.20 6.50 14.51
CA ARG A 373 7.93 7.20 13.23
C ARG A 373 9.09 8.02 12.65
N ASN A 374 9.98 8.54 13.50
CA ASN A 374 11.11 9.38 13.09
C ASN A 374 12.40 8.58 12.88
N LEU A 375 12.37 7.27 13.12
CA LEU A 375 13.50 6.40 12.86
C LEU A 375 13.60 6.15 11.36
N ASN A 376 14.81 6.33 10.83
CA ASN A 376 15.14 6.11 9.42
C ASN A 376 15.89 4.79 9.21
N ARG A 377 15.94 3.92 10.23
CA ARG A 377 16.65 2.64 10.25
C ARG A 377 15.84 1.56 10.98
N PRO A 378 16.05 0.26 10.68
CA PRO A 378 15.44 -0.83 11.44
C PRO A 378 15.89 -0.86 12.90
N LEU A 379 15.01 -1.36 13.77
CA LEU A 379 15.34 -1.67 15.16
C LEU A 379 16.28 -2.90 15.25
N PRO A 380 17.08 -3.05 16.32
CA PRO A 380 17.95 -4.21 16.48
C PRO A 380 17.10 -5.50 16.63
N LEU A 381 17.58 -6.59 16.03
CA LEU A 381 16.83 -7.85 15.91
C LEU A 381 16.36 -8.40 17.26
N ASP A 382 17.23 -8.39 18.27
CA ASP A 382 16.93 -8.90 19.61
C ASP A 382 15.78 -8.18 20.33
N SER A 383 15.47 -6.94 19.95
CA SER A 383 14.37 -6.17 20.52
C SER A 383 13.00 -6.52 19.96
N LEU A 384 12.94 -7.09 18.75
CA LEU A 384 11.68 -7.43 18.09
C LEU A 384 11.26 -8.88 18.35
N LEU A 385 12.20 -9.74 18.74
CA LEU A 385 12.01 -11.18 18.87
C LEU A 385 11.83 -11.59 20.34
N SER A 386 11.01 -12.62 20.54
CA SER A 386 11.02 -13.38 21.79
C SER A 386 12.29 -14.24 21.86
N GLN A 387 12.65 -14.70 23.06
CA GLN A 387 13.81 -15.58 23.24
C GLN A 387 13.71 -16.84 22.35
N THR A 388 12.53 -17.46 22.27
CA THR A 388 12.29 -18.65 21.44
C THR A 388 12.54 -18.39 19.95
N GLU A 389 12.12 -17.22 19.44
CA GLU A 389 12.32 -16.85 18.04
C GLU A 389 13.78 -16.51 17.76
N LEU A 390 14.43 -15.80 18.68
CA LEU A 390 15.85 -15.45 18.55
C LEU A 390 16.72 -16.71 18.58
N ASP A 391 16.41 -17.66 19.45
CA ASP A 391 17.09 -18.96 19.50
C ASP A 391 16.86 -19.77 18.22
N ALA A 392 15.65 -19.70 17.64
CA ALA A 392 15.36 -20.35 16.35
C ALA A 392 16.15 -19.71 15.20
N VAL A 393 16.19 -18.37 15.13
CA VAL A 393 17.01 -17.65 14.13
C VAL A 393 18.49 -18.00 14.29
N ARG A 394 19.02 -18.00 15.52
CA ARG A 394 20.41 -18.41 15.82
C ARG A 394 20.69 -19.85 15.41
N ALA A 395 19.75 -20.77 15.67
CA ALA A 395 19.91 -22.16 15.29
C ALA A 395 19.99 -22.33 13.77
N VAL A 396 19.11 -21.69 13.00
CA VAL A 396 19.18 -21.76 11.52
C VAL A 396 20.44 -21.06 11.01
N ALA A 397 20.78 -19.89 11.55
CA ALA A 397 21.98 -19.15 11.16
C ALA A 397 23.28 -19.93 11.41
N ALA A 398 23.29 -20.86 12.38
CA ALA A 398 24.39 -21.76 12.66
C ALA A 398 24.32 -23.10 11.89
N GLY A 399 23.45 -23.23 10.88
CA GLY A 399 23.26 -24.48 10.12
C GLY A 399 22.58 -25.61 10.90
N GLN A 400 21.94 -25.30 12.03
CA GLN A 400 21.30 -26.26 12.94
C GLN A 400 19.77 -26.26 12.85
N GLY A 401 19.21 -25.79 11.72
CA GLY A 401 17.76 -25.67 11.52
C GLY A 401 16.99 -26.99 11.70
N ALA A 402 17.61 -28.13 11.38
CA ALA A 402 17.03 -29.46 11.60
C ALA A 402 16.66 -29.74 13.08
N ARG A 403 17.35 -29.10 14.04
CA ARG A 403 17.05 -29.24 15.48
C ARG A 403 15.75 -28.54 15.90
N LEU A 404 15.18 -27.70 15.03
CA LEU A 404 13.93 -26.99 15.29
C LEU A 404 12.69 -27.85 15.01
N GLY A 405 12.84 -29.05 14.44
CA GLY A 405 11.71 -29.97 14.22
C GLY A 405 10.92 -30.24 15.49
N ASP A 406 11.59 -30.36 16.64
CA ASP A 406 10.94 -30.59 17.93
C ASP A 406 10.54 -29.30 18.67
N ALA A 407 10.81 -28.13 18.08
CA ALA A 407 10.51 -26.85 18.71
C ALA A 407 9.00 -26.57 18.72
N ARG A 408 8.55 -25.85 19.76
CA ARG A 408 7.16 -25.36 19.86
C ARG A 408 6.93 -24.04 19.12
N LEU A 409 7.86 -23.66 18.24
CA LEU A 409 7.72 -22.49 17.36
C LEU A 409 6.52 -22.72 16.45
N ARG A 410 5.72 -21.67 16.23
CA ARG A 410 4.59 -21.70 15.30
C ARG A 410 4.78 -20.66 14.21
N PRO A 411 4.43 -20.98 12.95
CA PRO A 411 4.47 -20.01 11.88
C PRO A 411 3.51 -18.82 12.04
N GLY A 412 2.40 -18.99 12.79
CA GLY A 412 1.42 -17.93 13.01
C GLY A 412 0.65 -18.10 14.31
N ALA A 413 0.04 -17.00 14.79
CA ALA A 413 -0.73 -16.99 16.03
C ALA A 413 -2.09 -17.73 15.92
N ASP A 414 -2.73 -17.68 14.75
CA ASP A 414 -4.02 -18.33 14.47
C ASP A 414 -3.95 -19.84 14.81
N PRO A 415 -4.86 -20.41 15.63
CA PRO A 415 -4.90 -21.82 16.02
C PRO A 415 -4.78 -22.84 14.88
N VAL A 416 -5.11 -22.47 13.64
CA VAL A 416 -4.97 -23.33 12.46
C VAL A 416 -3.52 -23.75 12.21
N HIS A 417 -2.54 -22.88 12.50
CA HIS A 417 -1.12 -23.20 12.30
C HIS A 417 -0.61 -24.20 13.36
N ALA A 418 -0.03 -25.32 12.93
CA ALA A 418 0.58 -26.27 13.85
C ALA A 418 1.98 -25.80 14.31
N PRO A 419 2.41 -26.10 15.55
CA PRO A 419 3.81 -25.97 15.96
C PRO A 419 4.71 -26.92 15.17
N LEU A 420 6.00 -26.59 15.04
CA LEU A 420 6.96 -27.44 14.31
C LEU A 420 7.01 -28.87 14.86
N SER A 421 6.88 -29.03 16.18
CA SER A 421 6.80 -30.34 16.85
C SER A 421 5.63 -31.24 16.41
N GLU A 422 4.63 -30.70 15.70
CA GLU A 422 3.54 -31.48 15.10
C GLU A 422 3.82 -31.88 13.63
N GLY A 423 5.00 -31.56 13.10
CA GLY A 423 5.43 -31.92 11.74
C GLY A 423 4.67 -31.24 10.59
N PRO A 424 4.39 -29.92 10.62
CA PRO A 424 3.78 -29.23 9.48
C PRO A 424 4.76 -29.13 8.30
N ALA A 425 4.26 -28.93 7.08
CA ALA A 425 5.08 -28.81 5.86
C ALA A 425 6.16 -27.71 5.96
N GLN A 426 5.92 -26.65 6.73
CA GLN A 426 6.89 -25.59 7.01
C GLN A 426 8.15 -26.09 7.73
N ALA A 427 8.08 -27.19 8.49
CA ALA A 427 9.23 -27.75 9.19
C ALA A 427 10.29 -28.28 8.22
N GLU A 428 9.90 -28.82 7.07
CA GLU A 428 10.81 -29.32 6.03
C GLU A 428 11.70 -28.20 5.47
N GLY A 429 11.13 -26.99 5.33
CA GLY A 429 11.84 -25.83 4.82
C GLY A 429 13.02 -25.38 5.67
N LEU A 430 13.12 -25.79 6.95
CA LEU A 430 14.23 -25.43 7.84
C LEU A 430 15.39 -26.44 7.82
N GLN A 431 15.25 -27.55 7.09
CA GLN A 431 16.27 -28.60 7.03
C GLN A 431 17.30 -28.37 5.91
N GLY A 432 16.98 -27.55 4.90
CA GLY A 432 17.78 -27.41 3.69
C GLY A 432 19.02 -26.52 3.81
N TRP A 433 19.04 -25.59 4.76
CA TRP A 433 20.17 -24.67 4.94
C TRP A 433 21.28 -25.28 5.80
N GLN A 434 22.48 -25.35 5.22
CA GLN A 434 23.70 -25.86 5.88
C GLN A 434 24.80 -24.79 6.03
N GLY A 435 24.53 -23.55 5.59
CA GLY A 435 25.49 -22.45 5.69
C GLY A 435 25.57 -21.85 7.10
N GLU A 436 26.53 -20.95 7.28
CA GLU A 436 26.66 -20.15 8.50
C GLU A 436 26.46 -18.67 8.18
N ARG A 437 25.67 -17.97 9.01
CA ARG A 437 25.54 -16.51 8.97
C ARG A 437 25.87 -15.94 10.36
N PRO A 438 26.88 -15.07 10.49
CA PRO A 438 27.11 -14.39 11.75
C PRO A 438 25.91 -13.47 12.06
N ILE A 439 25.53 -13.41 13.33
CA ILE A 439 24.48 -12.49 13.79
C ILE A 439 25.17 -11.36 14.55
N SER A 440 25.17 -10.18 13.95
CA SER A 440 25.68 -8.96 14.55
C SER A 440 24.63 -8.31 15.44
N GLY A 441 25.09 -7.68 16.52
CA GLY A 441 24.24 -6.79 17.32
C GLY A 441 23.92 -5.53 16.53
N GLY A 442 22.69 -5.04 16.65
CA GLY A 442 22.33 -3.73 16.13
C GLY A 442 22.66 -2.62 17.12
N GLU A 443 22.55 -1.36 16.68
CA GLU A 443 22.61 -0.23 17.60
C GLU A 443 21.50 -0.33 18.67
N PRO A 444 21.81 0.04 19.92
CA PRO A 444 20.84 -0.03 21.00
C PRO A 444 19.60 0.83 20.72
N LEU A 445 18.46 0.41 21.26
CA LEU A 445 17.24 1.22 21.16
C LEU A 445 17.38 2.52 21.95
N PRO A 446 16.75 3.61 21.47
CA PRO A 446 16.49 4.76 22.32
C PRO A 446 15.76 4.34 23.60
N GLU A 447 16.16 4.90 24.75
CA GLU A 447 15.57 4.54 26.06
C GLU A 447 14.05 4.71 26.10
N THR A 448 13.53 5.70 25.35
CA THR A 448 12.09 5.97 25.23
C THR A 448 11.32 4.84 24.54
N LEU A 449 11.98 4.08 23.65
CA LEU A 449 11.41 2.98 22.88
C LEU A 449 11.63 1.61 23.53
N ALA A 450 12.70 1.44 24.30
CA ALA A 450 13.11 0.14 24.84
C ALA A 450 11.96 -0.56 25.61
N LYS A 451 11.33 0.14 26.56
CA LYS A 451 10.25 -0.47 27.37
C LYS A 451 8.95 -0.69 26.58
N PRO A 452 8.44 0.26 25.78
CA PRO A 452 7.29 0.03 24.91
C PRO A 452 7.45 -1.14 23.94
N VAL A 453 8.62 -1.27 23.30
CA VAL A 453 8.92 -2.36 22.36
C VAL A 453 8.97 -3.71 23.09
N ASP A 454 9.63 -3.78 24.25
CA ASP A 454 9.63 -4.99 25.12
C ASP A 454 8.20 -5.43 25.46
N LEU A 455 7.35 -4.50 25.94
CA LEU A 455 5.97 -4.82 26.27
C LEU A 455 5.16 -5.25 25.05
N ALA A 456 5.39 -4.66 23.88
CA ALA A 456 4.75 -5.06 22.62
C ALA A 456 5.21 -6.45 22.15
N GLY A 457 6.46 -6.85 22.43
CA GLY A 457 6.98 -8.20 22.23
C GLY A 457 6.38 -9.21 23.21
N GLN A 458 6.22 -8.84 24.48
CA GLN A 458 5.55 -9.66 25.49
C GLN A 458 4.07 -9.90 25.15
N ALA A 459 3.33 -8.85 24.75
CA ALA A 459 1.94 -8.98 24.34
C ALA A 459 1.77 -9.95 23.16
N ARG A 460 2.63 -9.81 22.14
CA ARG A 460 2.69 -10.72 20.98
C ARG A 460 2.97 -12.16 21.42
N SER A 461 3.93 -12.37 22.30
CA SER A 461 4.25 -13.70 22.84
C SER A 461 3.06 -14.34 23.57
N LEU A 462 2.25 -13.54 24.27
CA LEU A 462 1.02 -14.00 24.91
C LEU A 462 -0.07 -14.34 23.89
N ARG A 463 -0.18 -13.60 22.78
CA ARG A 463 -1.09 -13.93 21.68
C ARG A 463 -0.78 -15.30 21.08
N TYR A 464 0.50 -15.61 20.86
CA TYR A 464 0.94 -16.94 20.43
C TYR A 464 0.61 -18.02 21.47
N ALA A 465 0.87 -17.75 22.75
CA ALA A 465 0.55 -18.68 23.82
C ALA A 465 -0.97 -18.95 23.91
N LEU A 466 -1.82 -17.94 23.72
CA LEU A 466 -3.27 -18.08 23.65
C LEU A 466 -3.67 -18.93 22.43
N GLY A 467 -3.15 -18.63 21.24
CA GLY A 467 -3.40 -19.41 20.03
C GLY A 467 -3.09 -20.90 20.23
N ASN A 468 -2.01 -21.22 20.97
CA ASN A 468 -1.64 -22.60 21.30
C ASN A 468 -2.69 -23.28 22.20
N ARG A 469 -3.21 -22.55 23.20
CA ARG A 469 -4.25 -23.09 24.09
C ARG A 469 -5.58 -23.24 23.35
N PHE A 470 -5.93 -22.29 22.48
CA PHE A 470 -7.10 -22.42 21.62
C PHE A 470 -6.98 -23.65 20.72
N ARG A 471 -5.82 -23.87 20.08
CA ARG A 471 -5.58 -25.08 19.28
C ARG A 471 -5.83 -26.36 20.09
N GLN A 472 -5.34 -26.44 21.33
CA GLN A 472 -5.55 -27.60 22.20
C GLN A 472 -7.04 -27.87 22.47
N VAL A 473 -7.81 -26.84 22.86
CA VAL A 473 -9.25 -26.99 23.11
C VAL A 473 -9.99 -27.33 21.81
N LEU A 474 -9.71 -26.62 20.73
CA LEU A 474 -10.40 -26.80 19.46
C LEU A 474 -10.15 -28.18 18.85
N ARG A 475 -8.94 -28.73 18.98
CA ARG A 475 -8.69 -30.13 18.55
C ARG A 475 -9.48 -31.14 19.38
N ALA A 476 -9.57 -30.94 20.69
CA ALA A 476 -10.38 -31.80 21.55
C ALA A 476 -11.89 -31.68 21.24
N MET A 477 -12.37 -30.46 20.98
CA MET A 477 -13.74 -30.24 20.53
C MET A 477 -14.00 -30.88 19.16
N ALA A 478 -13.07 -30.71 18.21
CA ALA A 478 -13.15 -31.27 16.87
C ALA A 478 -13.24 -32.80 16.89
N ALA A 479 -12.46 -33.46 17.74
CA ALA A 479 -12.50 -34.92 17.89
C ALA A 479 -13.91 -35.41 18.26
N ILE A 480 -14.58 -34.74 19.21
CA ILE A 480 -15.94 -35.10 19.63
C ILE A 480 -16.95 -34.91 18.49
N VAL A 481 -16.91 -33.77 17.80
CA VAL A 481 -17.91 -33.48 16.76
C VAL A 481 -17.70 -34.30 15.49
N VAL A 482 -16.47 -34.72 15.20
CA VAL A 482 -16.16 -35.66 14.12
C VAL A 482 -16.63 -37.08 14.49
N GLU A 483 -16.40 -37.52 15.73
CA GLU A 483 -16.91 -38.81 16.22
C GLU A 483 -18.45 -38.89 16.16
N GLU A 484 -19.12 -37.75 16.35
CA GLU A 484 -20.58 -37.63 16.21
C GLU A 484 -21.07 -37.48 14.76
N GLY A 485 -20.17 -37.41 13.77
CA GLY A 485 -20.52 -37.25 12.36
C GLY A 485 -21.05 -35.86 11.99
N LEU A 486 -20.83 -34.84 12.83
CA LEU A 486 -21.24 -33.46 12.56
C LEU A 486 -20.21 -32.71 11.69
N LEU A 487 -18.94 -33.08 11.77
CA LEU A 487 -17.86 -32.58 10.91
C LEU A 487 -17.12 -33.76 10.26
N ASN A 488 -16.52 -33.54 9.09
CA ASN A 488 -15.83 -34.59 8.34
C ASN A 488 -14.34 -34.67 8.69
N HIS A 489 -13.74 -33.54 9.07
CA HIS A 489 -12.31 -33.44 9.37
C HIS A 489 -12.07 -32.57 10.62
N LEU A 490 -11.02 -32.87 11.39
CA LEU A 490 -10.70 -32.12 12.61
C LEU A 490 -10.48 -30.62 12.34
N ASP A 491 -9.85 -30.29 11.21
CA ASP A 491 -9.57 -28.91 10.82
C ASP A 491 -10.81 -28.13 10.37
N ASP A 492 -11.95 -28.78 10.12
CA ASP A 492 -13.22 -28.10 9.78
C ASP A 492 -13.59 -27.05 10.86
N ILE A 493 -13.24 -27.33 12.12
CA ILE A 493 -13.58 -26.47 13.26
C ILE A 493 -13.01 -25.05 13.14
N TYR A 494 -11.84 -24.88 12.53
CA TYR A 494 -11.19 -23.56 12.38
C TYR A 494 -11.94 -22.67 11.37
N PHE A 495 -12.71 -23.29 10.46
CA PHE A 495 -13.40 -22.61 9.38
C PHE A 495 -14.87 -22.29 9.69
N LEU A 496 -15.29 -22.53 10.93
CA LEU A 496 -16.56 -22.07 11.49
C LEU A 496 -16.43 -20.61 11.98
N TYR A 497 -17.48 -19.80 11.84
CA TYR A 497 -17.62 -18.58 12.62
C TYR A 497 -18.02 -18.93 14.07
N PHE A 498 -17.80 -18.02 15.03
CA PHE A 498 -18.08 -18.30 16.44
C PHE A 498 -19.56 -18.69 16.72
N ASP A 499 -20.50 -18.03 16.05
CA ASP A 499 -21.94 -18.34 16.12
C ASP A 499 -22.26 -19.73 15.54
N GLU A 500 -21.61 -20.09 14.42
CA GLU A 500 -21.71 -21.44 13.83
C GLU A 500 -21.12 -22.50 14.76
N LEU A 501 -19.98 -22.22 15.40
CA LEU A 501 -19.39 -23.10 16.41
C LEU A 501 -20.32 -23.26 17.62
N TRP A 502 -20.92 -22.16 18.08
CA TRP A 502 -21.88 -22.19 19.18
C TRP A 502 -23.09 -23.06 18.83
N GLN A 503 -23.67 -22.86 17.64
CA GLN A 503 -24.80 -23.64 17.17
C GLN A 503 -24.46 -25.13 17.06
N LEU A 504 -23.33 -25.44 16.41
CA LEU A 504 -22.85 -26.82 16.25
C LEU A 504 -22.59 -27.49 17.60
N TRP A 505 -22.03 -26.76 18.56
CA TRP A 505 -21.67 -27.31 19.86
C TRP A 505 -22.87 -27.48 20.80
N MET A 506 -23.76 -26.48 20.85
CA MET A 506 -24.89 -26.42 21.78
C MET A 506 -26.13 -27.13 21.24
N GLU A 507 -26.47 -26.89 19.97
CA GLU A 507 -27.68 -27.45 19.35
C GLU A 507 -27.42 -28.83 18.73
N ARG A 508 -26.15 -29.21 18.54
CA ARG A 508 -25.71 -30.47 17.90
C ARG A 508 -26.26 -30.59 16.47
N GLN A 509 -26.32 -29.45 15.79
CA GLN A 509 -26.82 -29.32 14.43
C GLN A 509 -25.76 -28.66 13.56
N ILE A 510 -25.61 -29.15 12.33
CA ILE A 510 -24.75 -28.52 11.33
C ILE A 510 -25.40 -27.19 10.93
N PRO A 511 -24.75 -26.04 11.13
CA PRO A 511 -25.30 -24.76 10.71
C PRO A 511 -25.52 -24.74 9.20
N ALA A 512 -26.65 -24.20 8.74
CA ALA A 512 -26.95 -24.12 7.31
C ALA A 512 -25.89 -23.31 6.52
N SER A 513 -25.20 -22.38 7.18
CA SER A 513 -24.10 -21.58 6.64
C SER A 513 -22.74 -22.30 6.63
N ALA A 514 -22.64 -23.48 7.25
CA ALA A 514 -21.40 -24.23 7.48
C ALA A 514 -21.49 -25.73 7.10
N GLY A 515 -22.25 -26.06 6.06
CA GLY A 515 -22.22 -27.41 5.48
C GLY A 515 -20.84 -27.77 4.89
N ALA A 516 -20.59 -29.06 4.67
CA ALA A 516 -19.29 -29.59 4.23
C ALA A 516 -18.73 -28.89 2.98
N GLU A 517 -19.58 -28.63 1.97
CA GLU A 517 -19.20 -27.92 0.75
C GLU A 517 -18.73 -26.47 1.04
N LYS A 518 -19.50 -25.73 1.85
CA LYS A 518 -19.14 -24.35 2.25
C LYS A 518 -17.84 -24.30 3.04
N LEU A 519 -17.59 -25.28 3.92
CA LEU A 519 -16.34 -25.36 4.66
C LEU A 519 -15.16 -25.68 3.73
N ALA A 520 -15.35 -26.55 2.75
CA ALA A 520 -14.34 -26.82 1.72
C ALA A 520 -14.01 -25.56 0.90
N GLU A 521 -15.02 -24.81 0.44
CA GLU A 521 -14.83 -23.53 -0.26
C GLU A 521 -14.05 -22.51 0.59
N ARG A 522 -14.38 -22.39 1.89
CA ARG A 522 -13.68 -21.49 2.82
C ARG A 522 -12.20 -21.85 2.96
N LYS A 523 -11.87 -23.15 3.01
CA LYS A 523 -10.49 -23.64 3.08
C LYS A 523 -9.69 -23.34 1.81
N VAL A 524 -10.28 -23.63 0.64
CA VAL A 524 -9.65 -23.33 -0.65
C VAL A 524 -9.39 -21.83 -0.77
N ARG A 525 -10.41 -21.00 -0.49
CA ARG A 525 -10.28 -19.54 -0.51
C ARG A 525 -9.21 -19.05 0.45
N TYR A 526 -9.16 -19.56 1.67
CA TYR A 526 -8.15 -19.20 2.67
C TYR A 526 -6.72 -19.49 2.18
N LEU A 527 -6.48 -20.65 1.56
CA LEU A 527 -5.17 -21.02 1.01
C LEU A 527 -4.82 -20.19 -0.24
N GLU A 528 -5.79 -19.97 -1.14
CA GLU A 528 -5.60 -19.12 -2.32
C GLU A 528 -5.26 -17.68 -1.93
N ASP A 529 -6.01 -17.11 -0.99
CA ASP A 529 -5.77 -15.77 -0.47
C ASP A 529 -4.37 -15.68 0.16
N GLY A 530 -3.94 -16.72 0.91
CA GLY A 530 -2.60 -16.78 1.50
C GLY A 530 -1.47 -16.89 0.46
N HIS A 531 -1.75 -17.47 -0.71
CA HIS A 531 -0.79 -17.56 -1.81
C HIS A 531 -0.75 -16.29 -2.67
N LYS A 532 -1.92 -15.74 -3.02
CA LYS A 532 -2.05 -14.54 -3.85
C LYS A 532 -1.68 -13.28 -3.06
N GLY A 533 -1.91 -13.26 -1.76
CA GLY A 533 -1.89 -12.06 -0.94
C GLY A 533 -3.17 -11.25 -1.13
N ALA A 534 -3.22 -10.07 -0.50
CA ALA A 534 -4.38 -9.19 -0.60
C ALA A 534 -3.94 -7.72 -0.61
N PRO A 535 -4.76 -6.83 -1.22
CA PRO A 535 -4.43 -5.43 -1.33
C PRO A 535 -4.13 -4.76 0.00
N ASP A 536 -3.23 -3.78 -0.01
CA ASP A 536 -2.92 -3.00 1.19
C ASP A 536 -4.11 -2.17 1.66
N TRP A 537 -4.86 -1.60 0.70
CA TRP A 537 -6.06 -0.83 0.97
C TRP A 537 -7.26 -1.25 0.11
N MET A 538 -8.47 -1.06 0.62
CA MET A 538 -9.72 -1.21 -0.15
C MET A 538 -10.51 0.08 -0.03
N MET A 539 -10.89 0.69 -1.15
CA MET A 539 -11.52 2.01 -1.23
C MET A 539 -12.77 1.93 -2.09
N ASP A 540 -13.96 2.25 -1.55
CA ASP A 540 -15.25 2.22 -2.28
C ASP A 540 -15.47 0.97 -3.17
N GLN A 541 -15.05 -0.20 -2.68
CA GLN A 541 -15.07 -1.53 -3.35
C GLN A 541 -14.08 -1.72 -4.52
N ILE A 542 -13.19 -0.76 -4.76
CA ILE A 542 -12.02 -0.89 -5.63
C ILE A 542 -10.80 -1.23 -4.73
N GLY A 543 -10.16 -2.37 -4.99
CA GLY A 543 -8.90 -2.71 -4.34
C GLY A 543 -7.81 -1.76 -4.78
N TYR A 544 -7.07 -1.17 -3.84
CA TYR A 544 -6.02 -0.21 -4.09
C TYR A 544 -4.72 -0.71 -3.46
N GLY A 545 -3.68 -0.84 -4.29
CA GLY A 545 -2.53 -1.66 -3.92
C GLY A 545 -2.80 -3.16 -4.06
N PHE A 546 -3.62 -3.56 -5.05
CA PHE A 546 -3.62 -4.85 -5.77
C PHE A 546 -4.59 -4.71 -6.96
N GLY A 547 -4.14 -4.99 -8.18
CA GLY A 547 -4.98 -4.95 -9.39
C GLY A 547 -4.65 -3.84 -10.40
N GLY A 548 -3.56 -4.02 -11.13
CA GLY A 548 -3.34 -3.42 -12.44
C GLY A 548 -2.79 -4.52 -13.34
N GLY A 549 -3.45 -4.78 -14.47
CA GLY A 549 -3.22 -5.96 -15.31
C GLY A 549 -1.76 -6.30 -15.56
N TYR A 550 -1.50 -7.60 -15.67
CA TYR A 550 -0.25 -8.26 -16.05
C TYR A 550 0.57 -7.53 -17.14
N ARG A 551 1.34 -6.48 -16.77
CA ARG A 551 2.53 -5.93 -17.45
C ARG A 551 3.04 -4.69 -16.70
N LEU A 552 4.15 -4.83 -15.96
CA LEU A 552 5.02 -3.73 -15.52
C LEU A 552 6.47 -4.23 -15.35
N SER A 553 7.27 -4.03 -16.42
CA SER A 553 8.69 -3.63 -16.58
C SER A 553 9.78 -4.02 -15.54
N PRO A 554 11.02 -4.32 -15.99
CA PRO A 554 11.97 -5.21 -15.30
C PRO A 554 12.74 -4.60 -14.12
N VAL A 555 12.77 -3.28 -13.92
CA VAL A 555 13.63 -2.67 -12.88
C VAL A 555 12.82 -2.02 -11.75
N LEU A 556 12.84 -2.64 -10.59
CA LEU A 556 12.26 -2.12 -9.35
C LEU A 556 13.32 -1.46 -8.49
N ARG A 557 12.95 -0.41 -7.75
CA ARG A 557 13.88 0.32 -6.88
C ARG A 557 13.40 0.38 -5.44
N GLY A 558 14.36 0.33 -4.53
CA GLY A 558 14.17 0.53 -3.10
C GLY A 558 15.35 1.30 -2.53
N ARG A 559 15.26 1.68 -1.26
CA ARG A 559 16.39 2.26 -0.54
C ARG A 559 17.40 1.15 -0.23
N PRO A 560 18.71 1.35 -0.48
CA PRO A 560 19.74 0.45 0.03
C PRO A 560 19.59 0.24 1.53
N LEU A 561 19.68 -1.02 1.99
CA LEU A 561 19.66 -1.37 3.41
C LEU A 561 20.93 -2.13 3.80
N VAL A 562 21.22 -3.22 3.11
CA VAL A 562 22.46 -4.00 3.28
C VAL A 562 23.09 -4.18 1.90
N PRO A 563 24.32 -3.68 1.68
CA PRO A 563 24.95 -3.74 0.37
C PRO A 563 25.25 -5.18 -0.05
N GLY A 564 25.30 -5.41 -1.35
CA GLY A 564 25.60 -6.69 -1.95
C GLY A 564 24.84 -6.88 -3.26
N ARG A 565 25.33 -7.83 -4.07
CA ARG A 565 24.71 -8.19 -5.33
C ARG A 565 24.38 -9.68 -5.35
N VAL A 566 23.13 -10.01 -5.65
CA VAL A 566 22.62 -11.38 -5.62
C VAL A 566 21.74 -11.60 -6.84
N THR A 567 21.97 -12.70 -7.55
CA THR A 567 21.08 -13.18 -8.61
C THR A 567 20.46 -14.49 -8.16
N GLY A 568 19.14 -14.60 -8.27
CA GLY A 568 18.39 -15.76 -7.81
C GLY A 568 16.92 -15.68 -8.18
N PRO A 569 16.16 -16.78 -7.99
CA PRO A 569 14.74 -16.78 -8.24
C PRO A 569 14.00 -15.90 -7.22
N VAL A 570 13.01 -15.17 -7.69
CA VAL A 570 12.13 -14.38 -6.85
C VAL A 570 11.18 -15.29 -6.08
N ARG A 571 11.08 -15.06 -4.77
CA ARG A 571 10.16 -15.76 -3.88
C ARG A 571 9.29 -14.75 -3.13
N ARG A 572 8.07 -14.55 -3.59
CA ARG A 572 7.10 -13.65 -2.98
C ARG A 572 6.39 -14.36 -1.83
N LEU A 573 6.52 -13.80 -0.63
CA LEU A 573 5.97 -14.38 0.60
C LEU A 573 4.80 -13.53 1.12
N CYS A 574 3.58 -14.07 1.03
CA CYS A 574 2.35 -13.39 1.48
C CYS A 574 1.74 -13.99 2.76
N SER A 575 2.11 -15.21 3.13
CA SER A 575 1.55 -15.94 4.28
C SER A 575 2.54 -16.95 4.84
N ALA A 576 2.29 -17.41 6.07
CA ALA A 576 3.06 -18.49 6.68
C ALA A 576 2.96 -19.82 5.91
N TRP A 577 1.95 -19.99 5.05
CA TRP A 577 1.78 -21.16 4.18
C TRP A 577 2.80 -21.22 3.05
N GLY A 578 3.47 -20.10 2.73
CA GLY A 578 4.54 -20.04 1.74
C GLY A 578 5.94 -20.34 2.29
N LEU A 579 6.13 -20.45 3.60
CA LEU A 579 7.46 -20.53 4.22
C LEU A 579 8.27 -21.77 3.79
N ASN A 580 7.60 -22.89 3.53
CA ASN A 580 8.25 -24.12 3.05
C ASN A 580 8.76 -24.03 1.60
N ARG A 581 8.43 -22.94 0.86
CA ARG A 581 8.88 -22.74 -0.53
C ARG A 581 10.22 -22.03 -0.61
N ILE A 582 10.64 -21.36 0.46
CA ILE A 582 11.91 -20.62 0.50
C ILE A 582 13.06 -21.60 0.36
N ARG A 583 14.00 -21.29 -0.53
CA ARG A 583 15.22 -22.06 -0.74
C ARG A 583 16.45 -21.17 -0.52
N PRO A 584 17.60 -21.78 -0.15
CA PRO A 584 18.86 -21.06 -0.12
C PRO A 584 19.16 -20.39 -1.47
N GLY A 585 19.45 -19.08 -1.45
CA GLY A 585 19.74 -18.29 -2.66
C GLY A 585 18.53 -17.54 -3.26
N ASP A 586 17.30 -17.80 -2.80
CA ASP A 586 16.12 -17.07 -3.24
C ASP A 586 16.25 -15.56 -2.94
N ILE A 587 15.75 -14.72 -3.84
CA ILE A 587 15.47 -13.30 -3.55
C ILE A 587 14.06 -13.22 -2.97
N VAL A 588 13.97 -13.12 -1.64
CA VAL A 588 12.68 -13.17 -0.96
C VAL A 588 12.06 -11.78 -0.90
N VAL A 589 10.86 -11.65 -1.42
CA VAL A 589 10.09 -10.40 -1.51
C VAL A 589 8.96 -10.44 -0.48
N VAL A 590 8.92 -9.44 0.40
CA VAL A 590 7.99 -9.37 1.54
C VAL A 590 7.41 -7.96 1.71
N ASP A 591 6.21 -7.89 2.28
CA ASP A 591 5.63 -6.66 2.81
C ASP A 591 5.80 -6.62 4.34
N GLN A 592 4.78 -7.03 5.10
CA GLN A 592 4.86 -7.21 6.55
C GLN A 592 5.33 -8.62 6.89
N VAL A 593 6.26 -8.74 7.84
CA VAL A 593 6.82 -10.02 8.27
C VAL A 593 6.62 -10.24 9.76
N GLU A 594 6.01 -11.38 10.09
CA GLU A 594 5.90 -11.82 11.47
C GLU A 594 7.25 -12.34 12.00
N PRO A 595 7.67 -11.98 13.23
CA PRO A 595 8.98 -12.41 13.75
C PRO A 595 9.19 -13.93 13.79
N SER A 596 8.11 -14.69 13.86
CA SER A 596 8.13 -16.15 13.79
C SER A 596 8.62 -16.67 12.44
N TRP A 597 8.51 -15.90 11.35
CA TRP A 597 8.92 -16.30 9.99
C TRP A 597 10.42 -16.18 9.74
N LEU A 598 11.14 -15.43 10.59
CA LEU A 598 12.54 -15.11 10.37
C LEU A 598 13.48 -16.33 10.28
N PRO A 599 13.27 -17.45 11.00
CA PRO A 599 14.10 -18.64 10.83
C PRO A 599 14.14 -19.14 9.38
N TRP A 600 13.04 -19.00 8.62
CA TRP A 600 13.04 -19.34 7.19
C TRP A 600 13.77 -18.30 6.34
N LEU A 601 13.62 -17.01 6.67
CA LEU A 601 14.25 -15.90 5.94
C LEU A 601 15.77 -15.85 6.07
N VAL A 602 16.36 -16.48 7.10
CA VAL A 602 17.83 -16.62 7.24
C VAL A 602 18.48 -17.21 5.99
N GLN A 603 17.75 -18.08 5.28
CA GLN A 603 18.24 -18.82 4.12
C GLN A 603 18.25 -17.97 2.84
N ALA A 604 17.53 -16.85 2.82
CA ALA A 604 17.40 -16.01 1.65
C ALA A 604 18.78 -15.57 1.12
N GLY A 605 18.96 -15.58 -0.19
CA GLY A 605 20.12 -14.96 -0.84
C GLY A 605 20.09 -13.44 -0.65
N ALA A 606 18.90 -12.86 -0.80
CA ALA A 606 18.63 -11.44 -0.64
C ALA A 606 17.20 -11.18 -0.15
N LEU A 607 16.96 -9.99 0.43
CA LEU A 607 15.65 -9.56 0.89
C LEU A 607 15.21 -8.26 0.19
N VAL A 608 13.97 -8.24 -0.30
CA VAL A 608 13.35 -7.05 -0.88
C VAL A 608 12.08 -6.75 -0.11
N ILE A 609 12.08 -5.61 0.59
CA ILE A 609 11.03 -5.25 1.54
C ILE A 609 10.21 -4.10 0.99
N ALA A 610 8.90 -4.28 0.88
CA ALA A 610 8.01 -3.31 0.25
C ALA A 610 7.99 -1.97 0.99
N GLU A 611 8.07 -1.99 2.32
CA GLU A 611 8.00 -0.81 3.19
C GLU A 611 9.32 -0.54 3.90
N ALA A 612 9.60 0.74 4.13
CA ALA A 612 10.68 1.19 4.99
C ALA A 612 10.20 1.41 6.43
N ASP A 613 9.65 0.37 7.06
CA ASP A 613 9.18 0.38 8.45
C ASP A 613 10.31 -0.06 9.41
N PRO A 614 10.74 0.81 10.36
CA PRO A 614 11.71 0.45 11.41
C PRO A 614 11.34 -0.79 12.24
N LEU A 615 10.05 -1.12 12.34
CA LEU A 615 9.52 -2.25 13.09
C LEU A 615 9.45 -3.54 12.25
N ASN A 616 9.79 -3.48 10.95
CA ASN A 616 9.78 -4.65 10.08
C ASN A 616 10.93 -5.60 10.45
N SER A 617 10.55 -6.77 10.99
CA SER A 617 11.53 -7.74 11.50
C SER A 617 12.43 -8.36 10.42
N ALA A 618 12.01 -8.37 9.15
CA ALA A 618 12.86 -8.81 8.04
C ALA A 618 14.00 -7.82 7.77
N ALA A 619 13.76 -6.52 7.93
CA ALA A 619 14.79 -5.49 7.78
C ALA A 619 15.84 -5.62 8.90
N SER A 620 15.40 -5.83 10.14
CA SER A 620 16.28 -6.11 11.28
C SER A 620 17.10 -7.40 11.08
N LEU A 621 16.48 -8.45 10.52
CA LEU A 621 17.17 -9.69 10.18
C LEU A 621 18.24 -9.47 9.12
N ALA A 622 17.92 -8.73 8.04
CA ALA A 622 18.86 -8.43 6.97
C ALA A 622 20.13 -7.78 7.51
N CYS A 623 19.97 -6.72 8.32
CA CYS A 623 21.07 -6.02 8.97
C CYS A 623 21.88 -6.91 9.90
N ALA A 624 21.20 -7.71 10.74
CA ALA A 624 21.88 -8.56 11.72
C ALA A 624 22.65 -9.72 11.07
N CYS A 625 22.11 -10.33 10.02
CA CYS A 625 22.68 -11.49 9.34
C CYS A 625 23.53 -11.15 8.11
N GLY A 626 23.66 -9.85 7.76
CA GLY A 626 24.35 -9.41 6.56
C GLY A 626 23.73 -9.94 5.27
N ILE A 627 22.40 -10.06 5.21
CA ILE A 627 21.69 -10.49 3.99
C ILE A 627 21.53 -9.26 3.09
N PRO A 628 22.04 -9.26 1.85
CA PRO A 628 21.85 -8.15 0.91
C PRO A 628 20.39 -7.77 0.79
N ALA A 629 20.07 -6.49 0.94
CA ALA A 629 18.69 -6.06 1.05
C ALA A 629 18.43 -4.62 0.61
N ILE A 630 17.24 -4.43 0.04
CA ILE A 630 16.62 -3.12 -0.17
C ILE A 630 15.27 -3.09 0.55
N TRP A 631 14.84 -1.90 0.95
CA TRP A 631 13.56 -1.68 1.62
C TRP A 631 12.88 -0.41 1.14
N GLY A 632 11.57 -0.27 1.38
CA GLY A 632 10.79 0.78 0.74
C GLY A 632 10.69 0.59 -0.78
N ALA A 633 10.81 -0.66 -1.25
CA ALA A 633 10.59 -1.02 -2.65
C ALA A 633 9.08 -1.02 -2.93
N SER A 634 8.50 0.17 -3.07
CA SER A 634 7.06 0.34 -3.25
C SER A 634 6.58 -0.46 -4.45
N ASP A 635 5.40 -1.08 -4.31
CA ASP A 635 4.75 -1.90 -5.33
C ASP A 635 5.44 -3.22 -5.71
N VAL A 636 6.58 -3.57 -5.11
CA VAL A 636 7.33 -4.80 -5.44
C VAL A 636 6.46 -6.06 -5.34
N MET A 637 5.53 -6.14 -4.38
CA MET A 637 4.64 -7.28 -4.20
C MET A 637 3.66 -7.49 -5.38
N HIS A 638 3.49 -6.50 -6.25
CA HIS A 638 2.63 -6.53 -7.44
C HIS A 638 3.41 -6.66 -8.75
N SER A 639 4.67 -6.23 -8.74
CA SER A 639 5.50 -6.16 -9.93
C SER A 639 6.34 -7.42 -10.17
N VAL A 640 6.43 -8.32 -9.18
CA VAL A 640 7.21 -9.55 -9.30
C VAL A 640 6.33 -10.79 -9.32
N ARG A 641 6.79 -11.83 -10.03
CA ARG A 641 6.19 -13.16 -10.00
C ARG A 641 7.15 -14.13 -9.33
N ASP A 642 6.58 -15.16 -8.71
CA ASP A 642 7.37 -16.25 -8.16
C ASP A 642 8.20 -16.94 -9.25
N ASP A 643 9.36 -17.45 -8.87
CA ASP A 643 10.28 -18.25 -9.68
C ASP A 643 10.94 -17.53 -10.87
N LEU A 644 10.62 -16.26 -11.11
CA LEU A 644 11.35 -15.43 -12.08
C LEU A 644 12.77 -15.16 -11.60
N LEU A 645 13.74 -15.26 -12.52
CA LEU A 645 15.11 -14.88 -12.23
C LEU A 645 15.20 -13.36 -12.07
N ALA A 646 15.85 -12.91 -11.01
CA ALA A 646 16.12 -11.51 -10.80
C ALA A 646 17.54 -11.29 -10.25
N THR A 647 18.07 -10.10 -10.47
CA THR A 647 19.33 -9.61 -9.92
C THR A 647 19.05 -8.42 -9.01
N LEU A 648 19.31 -8.59 -7.71
CA LEU A 648 19.33 -7.48 -6.76
C LEU A 648 20.74 -6.89 -6.70
N ASP A 649 20.87 -5.61 -7.05
CA ASP A 649 21.98 -4.74 -6.66
C ASP A 649 21.52 -3.87 -5.48
N ALA A 650 21.79 -4.34 -4.26
CA ALA A 650 21.36 -3.66 -3.05
C ALA A 650 22.19 -2.40 -2.74
N GLU A 651 23.35 -2.23 -3.37
CA GLU A 651 24.16 -1.01 -3.23
C GLU A 651 23.54 0.15 -4.03
N GLN A 652 23.08 -0.14 -5.24
CA GLN A 652 22.36 0.84 -6.08
C GLN A 652 20.86 0.94 -5.73
N GLY A 653 20.34 -0.01 -4.94
CA GLY A 653 18.93 -0.03 -4.56
C GLY A 653 18.03 -0.54 -5.69
N VAL A 654 18.51 -1.47 -6.51
CA VAL A 654 17.89 -1.89 -7.77
C VAL A 654 17.65 -3.40 -7.77
N LEU A 655 16.43 -3.81 -8.10
CA LEU A 655 16.05 -5.18 -8.40
C LEU A 655 15.68 -5.27 -9.88
N ASP A 656 16.48 -5.96 -10.66
CA ASP A 656 16.27 -6.21 -12.08
C ASP A 656 15.65 -7.60 -12.28
N VAL A 657 14.53 -7.71 -12.98
CA VAL A 657 13.75 -8.93 -13.18
C VAL A 657 13.85 -9.28 -14.66
N ASP A 658 14.64 -10.30 -15.01
CA ASP A 658 14.90 -10.68 -16.40
C ASP A 658 13.61 -11.25 -17.03
N GLU A 659 13.08 -10.60 -18.07
CA GLU A 659 11.97 -11.13 -18.89
C GLU A 659 12.43 -12.14 -19.96
N ALA A 660 13.72 -12.47 -20.04
CA ALA A 660 14.36 -13.10 -21.20
C ALA A 660 13.99 -14.58 -21.50
N GLU A 661 13.08 -15.23 -20.76
CA GLU A 661 12.65 -16.62 -21.01
C GLU A 661 11.12 -16.78 -21.21
N MET A 662 10.48 -15.90 -21.97
CA MET A 662 9.14 -16.16 -22.54
C MET A 662 9.17 -16.18 -24.08
N VAL A 663 9.99 -17.06 -24.65
CA VAL A 663 9.81 -17.56 -26.02
C VAL A 663 9.41 -19.04 -25.91
N ASP A 664 8.29 -19.37 -26.54
CA ASP A 664 7.70 -20.70 -26.69
C ASP A 664 6.89 -21.29 -25.52
N SER A 665 5.69 -20.75 -25.30
CA SER A 665 4.53 -21.62 -25.03
C SER A 665 3.29 -21.05 -25.71
N GLU A 666 2.87 -21.72 -26.78
CA GLU A 666 1.65 -21.42 -27.55
C GLU A 666 0.40 -21.28 -26.64
N PRO A 667 -0.56 -20.42 -27.00
CA PRO A 667 -1.84 -20.38 -26.31
C PRO A 667 -2.60 -21.68 -26.59
N VAL A 668 -2.78 -22.51 -25.56
CA VAL A 668 -3.76 -23.61 -25.62
C VAL A 668 -5.15 -22.98 -25.65
N GLY A 669 -5.86 -23.24 -26.75
CA GLY A 669 -7.16 -22.65 -27.05
C GLY A 669 -8.32 -23.14 -26.16
N ASP A 670 -9.32 -22.25 -26.15
CA ASP A 670 -10.72 -22.32 -25.68
C ASP A 670 -11.02 -22.47 -24.18
#